data_AF-A0AA36IZS8-F1
#
_entry.id   AF-A0AA36IZS8-F1
#
_cell.length_a   1.000
_cell.length_b   1.000
_cell.length_c   1.000
_cell.angle_alpha   90.00
_cell.angle_beta   90.00
_cell.angle_gamma   90.00
#
_symmetry.space_group_name_H-M   'P 1'
#
loop_
_entity.id
_entity.type
_entity.pdbx_description
1 polymer ?
#
loop_
_entity_poly.entity_id
_entity_poly.type
_entity_poly.pdbx_seq_one_letter_code
_entity_poly.pdbx_strand_id
1 'polypeptide(L)'
;MGANCGRRAPRREPRLEKVFQRDFPKEWSTVSTPDGQHIQVRALQSQLRLQGLAEVSTAHPQGLLHFYLTYLRGDAGGLAVRPSKVPDAGSGLFATRRFAPGELLCVYRGKSIPLAQVLKGNVTERDYLMGGFGLYSIDAADFPEVLARYINDHAEASRHNVKFLKLKRERKALAVALREIVPGEEIYAFYGEGFWRARAGLRGDACGKGPMLGTCGQLSGSDEACKSESRRRVLASQNGRQDLSAEELEAMMGELLERYRNSTFQAALKQAYAACARQRLPLQAALGPLVLQVQKPILEKYGLPGSPQGVELMKHGVQRRICEGARRLQDLANAAREALGIEQLPSREVSAEEQLAKSADDTAARFGATKTQLRDQCLELLDQATAKGTLPKASARFLHELLDDEAAVPSVLCLFRMAQLGVEARLLRGSGVPKEVPVLQEAPCEELRSYVLSGTPVVVRGAFVADKGFGPAKALPDFDFLRKKCSHRRVLVKSLGFQDASGRAQFMTDPELKLPFAAYLDAVEACEEGGRAMPYYMGKVPLRAELPELAEEVEGASTSPQKEYGSCFGELLPEGVFTYFGCGRNSTSVHYDCHENLMVCLCGQKRLWLYAPGDARYVYPISKDRGSSTDFSRSSILPFRRFGELSPKDQARYPLLSAAAPLEIQVGPGDLLYLPACWWHCVEGSDDRNIILNWWFALHPDKKRRAFQEDSTPGAPEHTGGFYICGVDALHDDKYLHQLGIKCILNAAQDRLYSLQPHHGRQEGIELAKLPELFEVKIVGADDCEDCNLSMHFQDIADFIEAGRAKGGVVVHCAAGVSRASTSCMAYLMMKEHWKLEAAHRKIHAVRNIVCPNSGFWRQLRDLEASLEAQGIVLRPLPEDWVPPPQPTRKGEEEKFGATADETRASLWGLDRDVKSVDSFLTQHLTAKVTPKAGIKTDVVAKDLEKLNAACMKIESCTQEREVLMLRAALVPSMTSAGLCALLGKVPSVAHVECE
;
A
#
# COMPACT_ATOMS: atom_id res chain seq x y z
N MET A 1 23.65 -27.17 76.32
CA MET A 1 25.04 -27.65 76.33
C MET A 1 25.57 -27.45 74.90
N GLY A 2 26.52 -26.59 74.54
CA GLY A 2 27.68 -26.07 75.24
C GLY A 2 28.95 -26.59 74.53
N ALA A 3 29.71 -25.67 73.91
CA ALA A 3 31.10 -25.78 73.38
C ALA A 3 31.29 -26.52 72.02
N ASN A 4 32.24 -26.17 71.12
CA ASN A 4 33.22 -25.08 71.07
C ASN A 4 33.75 -24.89 69.64
N CYS A 5 34.29 -23.69 69.37
CA CYS A 5 34.88 -23.24 68.13
C CYS A 5 36.13 -24.03 67.67
N GLY A 6 36.30 -24.15 66.34
CA GLY A 6 37.58 -24.41 65.69
C GLY A 6 37.71 -23.56 64.43
N ARG A 7 38.43 -22.44 64.52
CA ARG A 7 38.80 -21.57 63.40
C ARG A 7 39.63 -22.36 62.38
N ARG A 8 39.17 -22.47 61.13
CA ARG A 8 40.03 -22.73 59.97
C ARG A 8 39.98 -21.52 59.04
N ALA A 9 41.15 -20.97 58.77
CA ALA A 9 41.35 -19.90 57.80
C ALA A 9 40.75 -20.29 56.42
N PRO A 10 40.22 -19.35 55.63
CA PRO A 10 39.78 -19.66 54.28
C PRO A 10 40.99 -20.10 53.46
N ARG A 11 40.96 -21.35 52.99
CA ARG A 11 41.87 -21.83 51.95
C ARG A 11 41.74 -20.87 50.76
N ARG A 12 42.84 -20.23 50.36
CA ARG A 12 42.91 -19.49 49.09
C ARG A 12 42.45 -20.44 47.98
N GLU A 13 41.27 -20.20 47.43
CA GLU A 13 40.83 -20.84 46.20
C GLU A 13 41.85 -20.54 45.10
N PRO A 14 42.23 -21.52 44.27
CA PRO A 14 43.02 -21.23 43.09
C PRO A 14 42.19 -20.29 42.20
N ARG A 15 42.77 -19.15 41.80
CA ARG A 15 42.14 -18.19 40.87
C ARG A 15 41.57 -18.97 39.68
N LEU A 16 40.23 -19.01 39.56
CA LEU A 16 39.50 -19.68 38.47
C LEU A 16 40.08 -19.34 37.08
N GLU A 17 40.64 -18.14 36.92
CA GLU A 17 41.36 -17.68 35.72
C GLU A 17 42.49 -18.62 35.26
N LYS A 18 43.18 -19.32 36.17
CA LYS A 18 44.28 -20.24 35.82
C LYS A 18 43.82 -21.67 35.52
N VAL A 19 42.67 -22.10 36.04
CA VAL A 19 42.10 -23.43 35.74
C VAL A 19 41.50 -23.45 34.33
N PHE A 20 40.98 -22.32 33.87
CA PHE A 20 40.36 -22.21 32.55
C PHE A 20 41.37 -22.08 31.40
N GLN A 21 42.60 -21.64 31.61
CA GLN A 21 43.55 -21.40 30.49
C GLN A 21 44.06 -22.66 29.76
N ARG A 22 43.89 -23.86 30.32
CA ARG A 22 44.60 -25.06 29.83
C ARG A 22 43.80 -25.96 28.90
N ASP A 23 42.47 -25.90 28.93
CA ASP A 23 41.61 -26.82 28.16
C ASP A 23 40.36 -26.09 27.64
N PHE A 24 40.38 -25.61 26.39
CA PHE A 24 39.19 -25.04 25.74
C PHE A 24 38.84 -25.79 24.45
N PRO A 25 37.88 -26.74 24.50
CA PRO A 25 37.27 -27.30 23.30
C PRO A 25 36.28 -26.32 22.65
N LYS A 26 36.20 -26.36 21.32
CA LYS A 26 35.36 -25.49 20.45
C LYS A 26 33.83 -25.68 20.58
N GLU A 27 33.35 -26.39 21.59
CA GLU A 27 31.99 -26.99 21.61
C GLU A 27 31.07 -26.49 22.74
N TRP A 28 31.09 -25.20 23.08
CA TRP A 28 30.09 -24.67 24.02
C TRP A 28 28.96 -23.97 23.25
N SER A 29 27.92 -24.73 22.95
CA SER A 29 26.61 -24.21 22.48
C SER A 29 25.77 -23.67 23.64
N THR A 30 26.04 -24.15 24.86
CA THR A 30 25.27 -23.84 26.06
C THR A 30 26.20 -23.88 27.28
N VAL A 31 26.18 -22.86 28.15
CA VAL A 31 26.95 -22.85 29.40
C VAL A 31 26.01 -22.91 30.59
N SER A 32 26.25 -23.83 31.51
CA SER A 32 25.45 -24.01 32.72
C SER A 32 26.00 -23.14 33.86
N THR A 33 25.13 -22.37 34.47
CA THR A 33 25.39 -21.61 35.70
C THR A 33 25.39 -22.52 36.93
N PRO A 34 26.01 -22.13 38.06
CA PRO A 34 25.97 -22.91 39.31
C PRO A 34 24.55 -23.17 39.84
N ASP A 35 23.59 -22.32 39.47
CA ASP A 35 22.15 -22.43 39.77
C ASP A 35 21.36 -23.23 38.73
N GLY A 36 22.04 -23.87 37.76
CA GLY A 36 21.41 -24.78 36.79
C GLY A 36 20.76 -24.10 35.57
N GLN A 37 20.90 -22.79 35.41
CA GLN A 37 20.46 -22.08 34.20
C GLN A 37 21.42 -22.33 33.04
N HIS A 38 20.86 -22.57 31.85
CA HIS A 38 21.59 -22.84 30.62
C HIS A 38 21.56 -21.61 29.69
N ILE A 39 22.73 -21.07 29.35
CA ILE A 39 22.85 -19.85 28.53
C ILE A 39 23.41 -20.21 27.16
N GLN A 40 22.68 -19.83 26.10
CA GLN A 40 23.15 -20.00 24.73
C GLN A 40 24.08 -18.85 24.33
N VAL A 41 25.38 -19.13 24.22
CA VAL A 41 26.43 -18.16 23.88
C VAL A 41 26.15 -17.46 22.53
N ARG A 42 25.56 -18.18 21.57
CA ARG A 42 25.18 -17.63 20.26
C ARG A 42 24.03 -16.62 20.33
N ALA A 43 23.04 -16.81 21.21
CA ALA A 43 21.91 -15.89 21.34
C ALA A 43 22.36 -14.52 21.85
N LEU A 44 23.29 -14.53 22.82
CA LEU A 44 23.94 -13.35 23.37
C LEU A 44 24.78 -12.61 22.31
N GLN A 45 25.57 -13.35 21.52
CA GLN A 45 26.37 -12.79 20.42
C GLN A 45 25.48 -12.17 19.32
N SER A 46 24.38 -12.82 18.96
CA SER A 46 23.41 -12.29 17.99
C SER A 46 22.75 -11.00 18.49
N GLN A 47 22.36 -10.93 19.77
CA GLN A 47 21.78 -9.71 20.34
C GLN A 47 22.77 -8.55 20.41
N LEU A 48 24.04 -8.81 20.76
CA LEU A 48 25.10 -7.79 20.75
C LEU A 48 25.29 -7.21 19.35
N ARG A 49 25.29 -8.06 18.30
CA ARG A 49 25.37 -7.61 16.90
C ARG A 49 24.16 -6.79 16.47
N LEU A 50 22.94 -7.24 16.77
CA LEU A 50 21.70 -6.52 16.42
C LEU A 50 21.62 -5.12 17.04
N GLN A 51 22.30 -4.92 18.17
CA GLN A 51 22.33 -3.65 18.90
C GLN A 51 23.52 -2.77 18.53
N GLY A 52 24.23 -3.06 17.43
CA GLY A 52 25.38 -2.28 16.98
C GLY A 52 26.59 -2.37 17.92
N LEU A 53 26.63 -3.38 18.79
CA LEU A 53 27.74 -3.65 19.72
C LEU A 53 28.62 -4.81 19.21
N ALA A 54 28.77 -4.94 17.89
CA ALA A 54 29.57 -6.01 17.29
C ALA A 54 31.06 -5.92 17.67
N GLU A 55 31.55 -4.74 18.07
CA GLU A 55 32.92 -4.50 18.52
C GLU A 55 33.21 -4.98 19.96
N VAL A 56 32.20 -5.50 20.67
CA VAL A 56 32.34 -6.13 22.00
C VAL A 56 33.03 -7.49 21.86
N SER A 57 34.32 -7.43 21.53
CA SER A 57 35.30 -8.51 21.54
C SER A 57 34.84 -9.83 20.91
N THR A 58 34.52 -9.83 19.61
CA THR A 58 34.29 -11.09 18.87
C THR A 58 35.55 -11.69 18.23
N ALA A 59 36.76 -11.34 18.68
CA ALA A 59 38.00 -11.97 18.19
C ALA A 59 38.81 -12.74 19.26
N HIS A 60 38.68 -12.44 20.55
CA HIS A 60 39.55 -13.03 21.58
C HIS A 60 38.78 -13.85 22.63
N PRO A 61 39.11 -15.15 22.86
CA PRO A 61 38.49 -16.01 23.87
C PRO A 61 38.48 -15.44 25.29
N GLN A 62 39.45 -14.60 25.63
CA GLN A 62 39.57 -13.95 26.94
C GLN A 62 38.48 -12.90 27.17
N GLY A 63 38.06 -12.17 26.14
CA GLY A 63 36.99 -11.17 26.25
C GLY A 63 35.61 -11.82 26.44
N LEU A 64 35.34 -12.95 25.76
CA LEU A 64 34.13 -13.75 25.99
C LEU A 64 34.12 -14.40 27.37
N LEU A 65 35.26 -14.90 27.85
CA LEU A 65 35.39 -15.43 29.20
C LEU A 65 35.17 -14.33 30.25
N HIS A 66 35.75 -13.15 30.06
CA HIS A 66 35.55 -12.01 30.96
C HIS A 66 34.08 -11.57 30.98
N PHE A 67 33.46 -11.41 29.81
CA PHE A 67 32.03 -11.13 29.69
C PHE A 67 31.17 -12.18 30.42
N TYR A 68 31.49 -13.45 30.25
CA TYR A 68 30.77 -14.56 30.87
C TYR A 68 30.94 -14.58 32.40
N LEU A 69 32.17 -14.42 32.89
CA LEU A 69 32.44 -14.34 34.33
C LEU A 69 31.75 -13.14 34.97
N THR A 70 31.75 -11.99 34.29
CA THR A 70 30.99 -10.80 34.69
C THR A 70 29.49 -11.08 34.73
N TYR A 71 28.95 -11.74 33.71
CA TYR A 71 27.54 -12.13 33.67
C TYR A 71 27.17 -13.05 34.86
N LEU A 72 28.01 -14.03 35.18
CA LEU A 72 27.81 -14.96 36.30
C LEU A 72 27.91 -14.26 37.65
N ARG A 73 28.93 -13.44 37.85
CA ARG A 73 29.15 -12.69 39.10
C ARG A 73 28.07 -11.64 39.32
N GLY A 74 27.56 -11.06 38.24
CA GLY A 74 26.61 -9.96 38.24
C GLY A 74 27.26 -8.59 38.04
N ASP A 75 28.58 -8.49 38.15
CA ASP A 75 29.36 -7.29 37.88
C ASP A 75 30.81 -7.61 37.46
N ALA A 76 31.45 -6.63 36.81
CA ALA A 76 32.79 -6.76 36.23
C ALA A 76 33.90 -6.34 37.19
N GLY A 77 33.56 -6.00 38.44
CA GLY A 77 34.44 -5.30 39.38
C GLY A 77 34.77 -3.88 38.93
N GLY A 78 35.16 -3.04 39.90
CA GLY A 78 35.52 -1.65 39.61
C GLY A 78 34.32 -0.71 39.49
N LEU A 79 33.26 -0.99 40.26
CA LEU A 79 32.06 -0.17 40.40
C LEU A 79 31.84 0.16 41.88
N ALA A 80 31.31 1.33 42.18
CA ALA A 80 30.97 1.73 43.55
C ALA A 80 29.68 2.54 43.57
N VAL A 81 28.82 2.26 44.55
CA VAL A 81 27.61 3.04 44.81
C VAL A 81 27.97 4.24 45.67
N ARG A 82 27.56 5.43 45.26
CA ARG A 82 27.78 6.71 45.98
C ARG A 82 26.55 7.61 45.81
N PRO A 83 26.42 8.73 46.54
CA PRO A 83 25.37 9.72 46.25
C PRO A 83 25.41 10.15 44.78
N SER A 84 24.24 10.12 44.12
CA SER A 84 24.10 10.48 42.72
C SER A 84 24.39 11.96 42.50
N LYS A 85 24.94 12.30 41.33
CA LYS A 85 25.04 13.69 40.84
C LYS A 85 23.73 14.19 40.24
N VAL A 86 22.75 13.30 40.02
CA VAL A 86 21.40 13.67 39.61
C VAL A 86 20.61 14.13 40.83
N PRO A 87 20.05 15.35 40.84
CA PRO A 87 19.25 15.83 41.97
C PRO A 87 18.09 14.89 42.29
N ASP A 88 17.84 14.67 43.59
CA ASP A 88 16.77 13.82 44.13
C ASP A 88 16.80 12.34 43.69
N ALA A 89 17.84 11.87 43.00
CA ALA A 89 17.93 10.47 42.54
C ALA A 89 18.45 9.50 43.61
N GLY A 90 18.90 10.01 44.76
CA GLY A 90 19.46 9.20 45.85
C GLY A 90 20.86 8.68 45.50
N SER A 91 21.00 7.38 45.29
CA SER A 91 22.29 6.73 45.01
C SER A 91 22.54 6.56 43.51
N GLY A 92 23.79 6.75 43.09
CA GLY A 92 24.28 6.54 41.74
C GLY A 92 25.40 5.50 41.69
N LEU A 93 25.59 4.89 40.51
CA LEU A 93 26.66 3.94 40.26
C LEU A 93 27.85 4.63 39.60
N PHE A 94 29.06 4.47 40.16
CA PHE A 94 30.27 5.12 39.68
C PHE A 94 31.33 4.10 39.26
N ALA A 95 32.07 4.42 38.20
CA ALA A 95 33.24 3.66 37.80
C ALA A 95 34.42 3.93 38.76
N THR A 96 35.11 2.89 39.22
CA THR A 96 36.39 3.02 39.97
C THR A 96 37.59 2.55 39.16
N ARG A 97 37.35 2.00 37.97
CA ARG A 97 38.34 1.69 36.94
C ARG A 97 37.86 2.19 35.58
N ARG A 98 38.73 2.10 34.57
CA ARG A 98 38.38 2.37 33.18
C ARG A 98 37.57 1.20 32.59
N PHE A 99 36.52 1.51 31.83
CA PHE A 99 35.76 0.54 31.03
C PHE A 99 35.85 0.91 29.55
N ALA A 100 36.12 -0.07 28.70
CA ALA A 100 36.20 0.12 27.26
C ALA A 100 34.79 0.24 26.64
N PRO A 101 34.64 0.91 25.47
CA PRO A 101 33.41 0.89 24.71
C PRO A 101 32.92 -0.55 24.51
N GLY A 102 31.66 -0.79 24.86
CA GLY A 102 31.03 -2.08 24.70
C GLY A 102 31.37 -3.13 25.79
N GLU A 103 32.19 -2.82 26.78
CA GLU A 103 32.42 -3.69 27.92
C GLU A 103 31.13 -3.88 28.75
N LEU A 104 30.92 -5.09 29.30
CA LEU A 104 29.81 -5.37 30.23
C LEU A 104 30.20 -4.90 31.64
N LEU A 105 29.41 -4.01 32.24
CA LEU A 105 29.68 -3.48 33.58
C LEU A 105 29.02 -4.34 34.66
N CYS A 106 27.70 -4.55 34.54
CA CYS A 106 26.90 -5.29 35.52
C CYS A 106 25.58 -5.78 34.93
N VAL A 107 24.91 -6.67 35.66
CA VAL A 107 23.66 -7.31 35.26
C VAL A 107 22.53 -6.85 36.17
N TYR A 108 21.47 -6.33 35.57
CA TYR A 108 20.19 -6.08 36.22
C TYR A 108 19.40 -7.38 36.33
N ARG A 109 19.06 -7.77 37.56
CA ARG A 109 18.32 -8.98 37.92
C ARG A 109 17.49 -8.71 39.18
N GLY A 110 16.54 -9.58 39.48
CA GLY A 110 15.66 -9.42 40.63
C GLY A 110 14.46 -10.36 40.55
N LYS A 111 13.42 -10.05 41.31
CA LYS A 111 12.17 -10.81 41.33
C LYS A 111 11.41 -10.62 40.02
N SER A 112 11.08 -11.72 39.37
CA SER A 112 10.28 -11.69 38.14
C SER A 112 8.80 -11.45 38.49
N ILE A 113 8.29 -10.27 38.15
CA ILE A 113 6.89 -9.89 38.38
C ILE A 113 6.11 -10.03 37.07
N PRO A 114 5.02 -10.81 37.03
CA PRO A 114 4.12 -10.85 35.87
C PRO A 114 3.58 -9.46 35.55
N LEU A 115 3.57 -9.10 34.27
CA LEU A 115 3.10 -7.81 33.78
C LEU A 115 1.65 -7.53 34.23
N ALA A 116 0.78 -8.54 34.24
CA ALA A 116 -0.59 -8.38 34.73
C ALA A 116 -0.63 -7.85 36.18
N GLN A 117 0.26 -8.32 37.06
CA GLN A 117 0.35 -7.82 38.44
C GLN A 117 0.87 -6.38 38.50
N VAL A 118 1.84 -6.05 37.64
CA VAL A 118 2.33 -4.66 37.49
C VAL A 118 1.19 -3.75 37.06
N LEU A 119 0.40 -4.16 36.06
CA LEU A 119 -0.73 -3.43 35.49
C LEU A 119 -1.86 -3.22 36.50
N LYS A 120 -2.19 -4.23 37.33
CA LYS A 120 -3.16 -4.09 38.42
C LYS A 120 -2.70 -3.18 39.57
N GLY A 121 -1.43 -2.77 39.57
CA GLY A 121 -0.88 -1.87 40.58
C GLY A 121 -0.42 -2.56 41.87
N ASN A 122 -0.25 -3.88 41.84
CA ASN A 122 0.17 -4.68 43.01
C ASN A 122 1.67 -4.56 43.35
N VAL A 123 2.35 -3.55 42.81
CA VAL A 123 3.76 -3.25 43.06
C VAL A 123 3.83 -1.88 43.71
N THR A 124 4.19 -1.86 45.00
CA THR A 124 4.17 -0.70 45.90
C THR A 124 5.33 0.27 45.65
N GLU A 125 6.52 -0.22 45.29
CA GLU A 125 7.68 0.59 44.91
C GLU A 125 8.09 0.31 43.46
N ARG A 126 8.01 1.31 42.57
CA ARG A 126 8.31 1.15 41.14
C ARG A 126 9.71 1.61 40.73
N ASP A 127 10.46 2.16 41.68
CA ASP A 127 11.75 2.80 41.41
C ASP A 127 12.83 1.81 40.95
N TYR A 128 12.66 0.53 41.28
CA TYR A 128 13.52 -0.58 40.88
C TYR A 128 12.82 -1.59 39.96
N LEU A 129 11.74 -1.17 39.30
CA LEU A 129 11.00 -2.02 38.37
C LEU A 129 11.46 -1.77 36.93
N MET A 130 12.06 -2.78 36.31
CA MET A 130 12.46 -2.73 34.90
C MET A 130 11.49 -3.53 34.01
N GLY A 131 10.80 -2.84 33.10
CA GLY A 131 9.93 -3.45 32.09
C GLY A 131 10.68 -3.90 30.83
N GLY A 132 9.95 -4.53 29.89
CA GLY A 132 10.48 -4.90 28.56
C GLY A 132 11.02 -6.33 28.42
N PHE A 133 10.61 -7.25 29.29
CA PHE A 133 10.98 -8.68 29.26
C PHE A 133 9.80 -9.59 28.84
N GLY A 134 8.99 -9.17 27.86
CA GLY A 134 7.76 -9.90 27.54
C GLY A 134 6.65 -9.57 28.55
N LEU A 135 5.86 -10.57 28.95
CA LEU A 135 4.83 -10.44 29.99
C LEU A 135 5.40 -10.39 31.41
N TYR A 136 6.66 -9.98 31.57
CA TYR A 136 7.32 -9.89 32.87
C TYR A 136 8.09 -8.58 32.98
N SER A 137 8.14 -8.07 34.19
CA SER A 137 9.07 -7.04 34.64
C SER A 137 10.00 -7.63 35.69
N ILE A 138 11.17 -7.05 35.88
CA ILE A 138 12.10 -7.44 36.92
C ILE A 138 12.08 -6.36 37.99
N ASP A 139 11.80 -6.75 39.22
CA ASP A 139 11.88 -5.88 40.38
C ASP A 139 13.15 -6.17 41.18
N ALA A 140 14.03 -5.18 41.26
CA ALA A 140 15.28 -5.27 42.01
C ALA A 140 15.22 -4.62 43.40
N ALA A 141 14.03 -4.22 43.90
CA ALA A 141 13.87 -3.50 45.17
C ALA A 141 14.52 -4.23 46.36
N ASP A 142 14.29 -5.54 46.48
CA ASP A 142 14.80 -6.38 47.57
C ASP A 142 16.25 -6.88 47.36
N PHE A 143 16.92 -6.43 46.27
CA PHE A 143 18.24 -6.94 45.87
C PHE A 143 19.29 -5.81 45.86
N PRO A 144 19.71 -5.30 47.04
CA PRO A 144 20.66 -4.18 47.14
C PRO A 144 22.04 -4.48 46.55
N GLU A 145 22.40 -5.74 46.42
CA GLU A 145 23.63 -6.23 45.78
C GLU A 145 23.63 -6.09 44.25
N VAL A 146 22.47 -5.86 43.62
CA VAL A 146 22.36 -5.68 42.17
C VAL A 146 22.79 -4.28 41.80
N LEU A 147 24.08 -4.08 41.53
CA LEU A 147 24.67 -2.75 41.25
C LEU A 147 23.96 -1.98 40.13
N ALA A 148 23.45 -2.71 39.12
CA ALA A 148 22.73 -2.11 38.00
C ALA A 148 21.47 -1.33 38.41
N ARG A 149 20.92 -1.57 39.61
CA ARG A 149 19.74 -0.86 40.14
C ARG A 149 20.02 0.60 40.50
N TYR A 150 21.29 0.98 40.65
CA TYR A 150 21.72 2.34 40.98
C TYR A 150 22.19 3.13 39.75
N ILE A 151 22.04 2.58 38.54
CA ILE A 151 22.32 3.31 37.30
C ILE A 151 21.14 4.24 37.04
N ASN A 152 21.35 5.54 37.09
CA ASN A 152 20.30 6.55 36.90
C ASN A 152 20.12 6.93 35.42
N ASP A 153 18.99 7.54 35.10
CA ASP A 153 18.82 8.28 33.86
C ASP A 153 19.20 9.75 34.06
N HIS A 154 19.77 10.37 33.03
CA HIS A 154 20.19 11.76 33.01
C HIS A 154 19.41 12.51 31.93
N ALA A 155 18.88 13.70 32.26
CA ALA A 155 18.06 14.50 31.33
C ALA A 155 18.79 14.89 30.04
N GLU A 156 20.10 15.09 30.13
CA GLU A 156 20.96 15.36 28.98
C GLU A 156 21.42 14.05 28.31
N ALA A 157 20.90 13.76 27.11
CA ALA A 157 21.19 12.50 26.38
C ALA A 157 22.68 12.31 26.03
N SER A 158 23.44 13.39 25.92
CA SER A 158 24.90 13.36 25.70
C SER A 158 25.67 12.69 26.84
N ARG A 159 25.07 12.61 28.05
CA ARG A 159 25.70 12.04 29.24
C ARG A 159 25.48 10.55 29.39
N HIS A 160 24.56 9.95 28.64
CA HIS A 160 24.35 8.50 28.64
C HIS A 160 25.64 7.81 28.18
N ASN A 161 26.21 6.98 29.06
CA ASN A 161 27.45 6.26 28.80
C ASN A 161 27.26 4.74 28.84
N VAL A 162 26.06 4.26 29.21
CA VAL A 162 25.66 2.85 29.21
C VAL A 162 24.31 2.68 28.53
N LYS A 163 24.09 1.49 27.96
CA LYS A 163 22.75 1.01 27.56
C LYS A 163 22.43 -0.34 28.17
N PHE A 164 21.13 -0.59 28.37
CA PHE A 164 20.62 -1.88 28.81
C PHE A 164 20.30 -2.79 27.62
N LEU A 165 20.90 -3.98 27.57
CA LEU A 165 20.54 -5.05 26.66
C LEU A 165 19.63 -6.04 27.38
N LYS A 166 18.37 -6.16 26.94
CA LYS A 166 17.37 -6.99 27.63
C LYS A 166 17.39 -8.42 27.09
N LEU A 167 17.82 -9.35 27.95
CA LEU A 167 17.71 -10.79 27.72
C LEU A 167 16.30 -11.25 28.13
N LYS A 168 15.36 -11.18 27.18
CA LYS A 168 13.92 -11.40 27.44
C LYS A 168 13.62 -12.79 28.02
N ARG A 169 14.32 -13.84 27.58
CA ARG A 169 14.09 -15.23 28.05
C ARG A 169 14.64 -15.46 29.46
N GLU A 170 15.82 -14.92 29.71
CA GLU A 170 16.58 -15.04 30.96
C GLU A 170 16.07 -14.07 32.03
N ARG A 171 15.21 -13.11 31.66
CA ARG A 171 14.68 -12.06 32.54
C ARG A 171 15.80 -11.35 33.28
N LYS A 172 16.79 -10.85 32.51
CA LYS A 172 17.95 -10.07 32.98
C LYS A 172 18.27 -8.97 31.97
N ALA A 173 18.78 -7.82 32.41
CA ALA A 173 19.34 -6.82 31.49
C ALA A 173 20.84 -6.62 31.74
N LEU A 174 21.58 -6.37 30.67
CA LEU A 174 23.03 -6.18 30.71
C LEU A 174 23.35 -4.69 30.54
N ALA A 175 24.07 -4.11 31.49
CA ALA A 175 24.56 -2.73 31.40
C ALA A 175 25.87 -2.71 30.62
N VAL A 176 25.84 -2.24 29.37
CA VAL A 176 26.98 -2.24 28.45
C VAL A 176 27.42 -0.82 28.13
N ALA A 177 28.73 -0.56 28.20
CA ALA A 177 29.32 0.74 27.88
C ALA A 177 29.03 1.15 26.42
N LEU A 178 28.64 2.40 26.21
CA LEU A 178 28.46 3.01 24.87
C LEU A 178 29.75 3.65 24.36
N ARG A 179 30.57 4.14 25.28
CA ARG A 179 31.85 4.80 25.06
C ARG A 179 32.79 4.41 26.18
N GLU A 180 34.02 4.87 26.10
CA GLU A 180 34.96 4.74 27.21
C GLU A 180 34.43 5.48 28.46
N ILE A 181 34.53 4.83 29.62
CA ILE A 181 34.12 5.37 30.93
C ILE A 181 35.36 5.39 31.82
N VAL A 182 35.72 6.56 32.36
CA VAL A 182 36.92 6.70 33.21
C VAL A 182 36.57 6.60 34.71
N PRO A 183 37.55 6.30 35.59
CA PRO A 183 37.33 6.29 37.03
C PRO A 183 36.75 7.61 37.54
N GLY A 184 35.73 7.55 38.39
CA GLY A 184 35.03 8.69 38.97
C GLY A 184 33.83 9.21 38.17
N GLU A 185 33.63 8.74 36.92
CA GLU A 185 32.40 8.99 36.17
C GLU A 185 31.21 8.25 36.79
N GLU A 186 30.05 8.91 36.82
CA GLU A 186 28.77 8.27 37.13
C GLU A 186 28.22 7.59 35.87
N ILE A 187 27.56 6.47 36.05
CA ILE A 187 27.01 5.65 34.99
C ILE A 187 25.55 6.03 34.78
N TYR A 188 25.24 6.43 33.56
CA TYR A 188 23.92 6.86 33.14
C TYR A 188 23.41 6.02 31.96
N ALA A 189 22.14 5.63 32.03
CA ALA A 189 21.45 4.93 30.96
C ALA A 189 20.09 5.55 30.69
N PHE A 190 19.68 5.56 29.42
CA PHE A 190 18.36 6.03 29.04
C PHE A 190 17.27 5.04 29.48
N TYR A 191 16.29 5.51 30.26
CA TYR A 191 15.17 4.68 30.72
C TYR A 191 14.02 4.62 29.72
N GLY A 192 14.00 5.51 28.72
CA GLY A 192 12.92 5.63 27.75
C GLY A 192 11.97 6.78 28.05
N GLU A 193 11.38 7.38 27.01
CA GLU A 193 10.46 8.52 27.17
C GLU A 193 9.24 8.21 28.04
N GLY A 194 8.76 6.96 28.02
CA GLY A 194 7.60 6.53 28.80
C GLY A 194 7.81 6.59 30.32
N PHE A 195 9.03 6.39 30.80
CA PHE A 195 9.36 6.48 32.23
C PHE A 195 9.19 7.92 32.74
N TRP A 196 9.73 8.89 32.00
CA TRP A 196 9.65 10.31 32.36
C TRP A 196 8.23 10.86 32.26
N ARG A 197 7.44 10.43 31.26
CA ARG A 197 6.02 10.80 31.16
C ARG A 197 5.21 10.29 32.36
N ALA A 198 5.45 9.06 32.83
CA ALA A 198 4.72 8.50 33.97
C ALA A 198 5.02 9.20 35.31
N ARG A 199 6.22 9.76 35.49
CA ARG A 199 6.61 10.51 36.70
C ARG A 199 6.21 12.00 36.66
N ALA A 200 6.09 12.60 35.49
CA ALA A 200 5.60 13.98 35.36
C ALA A 200 4.15 14.15 35.87
N GLY A 201 3.32 13.11 35.79
CA GLY A 201 1.95 13.11 36.31
C GLY A 201 1.81 12.93 37.83
N LEU A 202 2.90 12.67 38.57
CA LEU A 202 2.87 12.39 40.01
C LEU A 202 3.32 13.57 40.90
N ARG A 203 3.91 14.63 40.33
CA ARG A 203 4.23 15.86 41.07
C ARG A 203 3.15 16.90 40.82
N GLY A 204 2.15 16.93 41.70
CA GLY A 204 1.30 18.10 41.87
C GLY A 204 2.16 19.32 42.19
N ASP A 205 1.81 20.44 41.57
CA ASP A 205 2.38 21.78 41.67
C ASP A 205 3.22 22.08 42.93
N ALA A 206 4.53 22.26 42.75
CA ALA A 206 5.37 23.24 43.47
C ALA A 206 6.85 23.14 43.03
N CYS A 207 7.18 23.66 41.83
CA CYS A 207 8.44 24.38 41.62
C CYS A 207 8.31 25.23 40.35
N GLY A 208 8.44 26.54 40.50
CA GLY A 208 8.15 27.52 39.48
C GLY A 208 9.06 27.44 38.26
N LYS A 209 8.48 27.78 37.10
CA LYS A 209 9.08 28.28 35.86
C LYS A 209 10.62 28.08 35.71
N GLY A 210 10.99 27.09 34.91
CA GLY A 210 12.29 26.95 34.23
C GLY A 210 12.05 26.26 32.87
N PRO A 211 12.78 26.62 31.79
CA PRO A 211 12.17 26.92 30.51
C PRO A 211 11.72 25.69 29.71
N MET A 212 10.52 25.78 29.16
CA MET A 212 10.24 25.22 27.83
C MET A 212 11.37 25.69 26.91
N LEU A 213 12.20 24.78 26.42
CA LEU A 213 13.15 25.08 25.35
C LEU A 213 12.34 25.35 24.07
N GLY A 214 11.92 26.60 23.96
CA GLY A 214 11.50 27.22 22.72
C GLY A 214 12.68 27.34 21.77
N THR A 215 12.30 27.35 20.49
CA THR A 215 13.02 27.95 19.37
C THR A 215 14.08 28.98 19.77
N CYS A 216 15.34 28.78 19.37
CA CYS A 216 16.27 29.88 19.17
C CYS A 216 16.68 29.89 17.68
N GLY A 217 16.19 30.91 16.98
CA GLY A 217 16.73 31.33 15.70
C GLY A 217 18.02 32.13 15.86
N GLN A 218 18.75 32.21 14.75
CA GLN A 218 19.74 33.23 14.38
C GLN A 218 20.85 33.56 15.39
N LEU A 219 21.98 32.87 15.22
CA LEU A 219 23.30 33.50 15.30
C LEU A 219 23.90 33.52 13.90
N SER A 220 24.14 34.74 13.43
CA SER A 220 24.94 35.11 12.28
C SER A 220 26.38 34.65 12.43
N GLY A 221 26.98 34.16 11.35
CA GLY A 221 28.43 34.08 11.19
C GLY A 221 29.04 32.70 11.47
N SER A 222 29.48 32.06 10.38
CA SER A 222 30.50 31.00 10.33
C SER A 222 30.32 29.78 11.23
N ASP A 223 29.51 28.82 10.79
CA ASP A 223 29.57 27.45 11.35
C ASP A 223 29.27 26.35 10.30
N GLU A 224 29.68 26.60 9.04
CA GLU A 224 29.75 25.56 7.98
C GLU A 224 30.97 24.63 8.11
N ALA A 225 31.93 24.95 8.99
CA ALA A 225 33.15 24.16 9.15
C ALA A 225 32.95 22.91 10.04
N CYS A 226 32.20 23.00 11.14
CA CYS A 226 32.16 21.93 12.15
C CYS A 226 31.27 20.72 11.78
N LYS A 227 30.21 20.92 10.97
CA LYS A 227 29.36 19.81 10.47
C LYS A 227 30.00 19.03 9.31
N SER A 228 31.04 19.58 8.69
CA SER A 228 31.79 18.92 7.61
C SER A 228 32.87 17.96 8.14
N GLU A 229 33.31 18.09 9.40
CA GLU A 229 34.44 17.35 9.94
C GLU A 229 34.02 16.05 10.66
N SER A 230 32.84 16.01 11.27
CA SER A 230 32.27 14.79 11.86
C SER A 230 31.77 13.81 10.79
N ARG A 231 31.26 14.31 9.64
CA ARG A 231 30.97 13.48 8.47
C ARG A 231 32.23 13.05 7.74
N ARG A 232 33.27 13.89 7.67
CA ARG A 232 34.57 13.49 7.10
C ARG A 232 35.32 12.48 7.97
N ARG A 233 35.23 12.51 9.31
CA ARG A 233 35.89 11.48 10.17
C ARG A 233 35.22 10.10 10.10
N VAL A 234 33.91 10.03 9.87
CA VAL A 234 33.20 8.74 9.67
C VAL A 234 33.35 8.22 8.23
N LEU A 235 33.58 9.10 7.25
CA LEU A 235 33.86 8.71 5.86
C LEU A 235 35.36 8.52 5.56
N ALA A 236 36.27 9.06 6.37
CA ALA A 236 37.72 8.94 6.18
C ALA A 236 38.34 7.70 6.86
N SER A 237 37.60 6.95 7.69
CA SER A 237 38.06 5.65 8.22
C SER A 237 37.72 4.46 7.32
N GLN A 238 37.13 4.70 6.13
CA GLN A 238 36.79 3.66 5.15
C GLN A 238 37.60 3.77 3.84
N ASN A 239 38.76 4.40 3.85
CA ASN A 239 39.73 4.23 2.76
C ASN A 239 40.69 3.08 3.06
N GLY A 240 40.15 1.89 2.89
CA GLY A 240 40.87 0.66 2.57
C GLY A 240 39.96 -0.16 1.65
N ARG A 241 40.05 0.09 0.35
CA ARG A 241 39.51 -0.66 -0.81
C ARG A 241 39.14 -2.14 -0.51
N GLN A 242 38.13 -2.76 -1.12
CA GLN A 242 37.32 -2.43 -2.29
C GLN A 242 36.11 -3.40 -2.32
N ASP A 243 34.98 -2.94 -2.85
CA ASP A 243 33.96 -3.86 -3.36
C ASP A 243 34.62 -4.65 -4.51
N LEU A 244 34.83 -5.96 -4.34
CA LEU A 244 35.54 -6.77 -5.33
C LEU A 244 34.84 -6.70 -6.70
N SER A 245 35.64 -6.66 -7.78
CA SER A 245 35.10 -6.71 -9.14
C SER A 245 34.44 -8.06 -9.41
N ALA A 246 33.60 -8.13 -10.44
CA ALA A 246 33.02 -9.40 -10.87
C ALA A 246 34.13 -10.40 -11.25
N GLU A 247 35.17 -9.97 -11.96
CA GLU A 247 36.30 -10.83 -12.33
C GLU A 247 37.09 -11.32 -11.11
N GLU A 248 37.29 -10.47 -10.10
CA GLU A 248 38.00 -10.83 -8.86
C GLU A 248 37.20 -11.85 -8.04
N LEU A 249 35.88 -11.67 -7.94
CA LEU A 249 34.99 -12.65 -7.30
C LEU A 249 34.94 -13.97 -8.07
N GLU A 250 34.94 -13.93 -9.40
CA GLU A 250 34.96 -15.15 -10.23
C GLU A 250 36.24 -15.95 -10.03
N ALA A 251 37.40 -15.27 -10.04
CA ALA A 251 38.69 -15.89 -9.79
C ALA A 251 38.75 -16.48 -8.37
N MET A 252 38.28 -15.72 -7.37
CA MET A 252 38.23 -16.17 -5.98
C MET A 252 37.33 -17.41 -5.81
N MET A 253 36.17 -17.44 -6.47
CA MET A 253 35.26 -18.59 -6.47
C MET A 253 35.86 -19.81 -7.18
N GLY A 254 36.58 -19.61 -8.28
CA GLY A 254 37.34 -20.65 -8.97
C GLY A 254 38.39 -21.32 -8.07
N GLU A 255 39.16 -20.53 -7.33
CA GLU A 255 40.17 -21.05 -6.40
C GLU A 255 39.56 -21.80 -5.21
N LEU A 256 38.41 -21.33 -4.71
CA LEU A 256 37.65 -22.02 -3.67
C LEU A 256 37.18 -23.39 -4.13
N LEU A 257 36.65 -23.48 -5.35
CA LEU A 257 36.18 -24.72 -5.95
C LEU A 257 37.28 -25.78 -6.04
N GLU A 258 38.46 -25.40 -6.53
CA GLU A 258 39.60 -26.32 -6.62
C GLU A 258 40.01 -26.84 -5.23
N ARG A 259 40.01 -25.96 -4.23
CA ARG A 259 40.37 -26.33 -2.85
C ARG A 259 39.33 -27.21 -2.18
N TYR A 260 38.04 -27.00 -2.45
CA TYR A 260 36.99 -27.90 -1.97
C TYR A 260 37.02 -29.27 -2.65
N ARG A 261 37.52 -29.37 -3.89
CA ARG A 261 37.72 -30.66 -4.59
C ARG A 261 38.93 -31.45 -4.08
N ASN A 262 39.74 -30.90 -3.18
CA ASN A 262 40.89 -31.58 -2.60
C ASN A 262 40.45 -32.85 -1.83
N SER A 263 41.09 -33.99 -2.14
CA SER A 263 40.75 -35.30 -1.58
C SER A 263 40.91 -35.39 -0.06
N THR A 264 41.88 -34.69 0.52
CA THR A 264 42.08 -34.60 1.98
C THR A 264 40.96 -33.82 2.65
N PHE A 265 40.53 -32.72 2.05
CA PHE A 265 39.37 -31.96 2.55
C PHE A 265 38.08 -32.77 2.43
N GLN A 266 37.87 -33.46 1.32
CA GLN A 266 36.71 -34.32 1.10
C GLN A 266 36.66 -35.50 2.08
N ALA A 267 37.81 -36.07 2.44
CA ALA A 267 37.90 -37.09 3.48
C ALA A 267 37.56 -36.53 4.87
N ALA A 268 38.09 -35.35 5.23
CA ALA A 268 37.77 -34.68 6.49
C ALA A 268 36.28 -34.28 6.58
N LEU A 269 35.70 -33.84 5.46
CA LEU A 269 34.29 -33.51 5.34
C LEU A 269 33.42 -34.76 5.58
N LYS A 270 33.72 -35.89 4.91
CA LYS A 270 33.01 -37.16 5.13
C LYS A 270 33.11 -37.65 6.58
N GLN A 271 34.27 -37.50 7.22
CA GLN A 271 34.44 -37.84 8.63
C GLN A 271 33.61 -36.93 9.55
N ALA A 272 33.54 -35.62 9.26
CA ALA A 272 32.72 -34.67 10.00
C ALA A 272 31.21 -34.99 9.85
N TYR A 273 30.75 -35.34 8.64
CA TYR A 273 29.38 -35.82 8.40
C TYR A 273 29.06 -37.09 9.21
N ALA A 274 29.95 -38.09 9.17
CA ALA A 274 29.77 -39.34 9.90
C ALA A 274 29.84 -39.16 11.44
N ALA A 275 30.60 -38.18 11.93
CA ALA A 275 30.64 -37.83 13.35
C ALA A 275 29.35 -37.12 13.79
N CYS A 276 28.86 -36.14 13.01
CA CYS A 276 27.60 -35.45 13.30
C CYS A 276 26.40 -36.41 13.29
N ALA A 277 26.34 -37.33 12.33
CA ALA A 277 25.29 -38.35 12.25
C ALA A 277 25.29 -39.29 13.48
N ARG A 278 26.47 -39.73 13.93
CA ARG A 278 26.62 -40.56 15.14
C ARG A 278 26.24 -39.83 16.42
N GLN A 279 26.54 -38.54 16.51
CA GLN A 279 26.33 -37.72 17.71
C GLN A 279 25.00 -36.94 17.70
N ARG A 280 24.19 -37.07 16.64
CA ARG A 280 22.94 -36.31 16.42
C ARG A 280 23.14 -34.79 16.56
N LEU A 281 24.31 -34.28 16.19
CA LEU A 281 24.62 -32.85 16.23
C LEU A 281 24.19 -32.17 14.92
N PRO A 282 23.74 -30.91 14.98
CA PRO A 282 23.43 -30.15 13.78
C PRO A 282 24.68 -29.98 12.93
N LEU A 283 24.57 -30.34 11.65
CA LEU A 283 25.67 -30.39 10.69
C LEU A 283 26.48 -29.07 10.62
N GLN A 284 25.80 -27.92 10.79
CA GLN A 284 26.44 -26.60 10.76
C GLN A 284 27.48 -26.39 11.88
N ALA A 285 27.43 -27.17 12.96
CA ALA A 285 28.37 -27.04 14.08
C ALA A 285 29.78 -27.55 13.75
N ALA A 286 29.90 -28.62 12.95
CA ALA A 286 31.19 -29.18 12.53
C ALA A 286 31.66 -28.65 11.16
N LEU A 287 30.71 -28.31 10.27
CA LEU A 287 31.00 -27.87 8.91
C LEU A 287 31.66 -26.48 8.85
N GLY A 288 31.16 -25.52 9.63
CA GLY A 288 31.63 -24.12 9.59
C GLY A 288 33.14 -23.95 9.83
N PRO A 289 33.71 -24.52 10.92
CA PRO A 289 35.14 -24.44 11.18
C PRO A 289 36.02 -25.12 10.13
N LEU A 290 35.56 -26.23 9.55
CA LEU A 290 36.29 -26.99 8.53
C LEU A 290 36.31 -26.22 7.20
N VAL A 291 35.16 -25.71 6.77
CA VAL A 291 35.01 -24.91 5.54
C VAL A 291 35.79 -23.59 5.63
N LEU A 292 35.78 -22.93 6.79
CA LEU A 292 36.53 -21.68 6.99
C LEU A 292 38.05 -21.87 6.87
N GLN A 293 38.60 -23.06 7.16
CA GLN A 293 40.02 -23.34 6.93
C GLN A 293 40.41 -23.28 5.46
N VAL A 294 39.51 -23.67 4.57
CA VAL A 294 39.69 -23.56 3.12
C VAL A 294 39.46 -22.13 2.64
N GLN A 295 38.45 -21.44 3.19
CA GLN A 295 38.09 -20.09 2.77
C GLN A 295 39.09 -19.04 3.21
N LYS A 296 39.60 -19.14 4.44
CA LYS A 296 40.42 -18.11 5.08
C LYS A 296 41.62 -17.65 4.23
N PRO A 297 42.50 -18.54 3.73
CA PRO A 297 43.67 -18.12 2.94
C PRO A 297 43.30 -17.42 1.63
N ILE A 298 42.17 -17.81 1.03
CA ILE A 298 41.69 -17.26 -0.23
C ILE A 298 41.04 -15.89 0.03
N LEU A 299 40.20 -15.78 1.06
CA LEU A 299 39.62 -14.48 1.45
C LEU A 299 40.70 -13.44 1.72
N GLU A 300 41.72 -13.81 2.50
CA GLU A 300 42.84 -12.91 2.82
C GLU A 300 43.63 -12.51 1.56
N LYS A 301 43.77 -13.41 0.58
CA LYS A 301 44.41 -13.12 -0.71
C LYS A 301 43.67 -12.04 -1.50
N TYR A 302 42.34 -12.03 -1.46
CA TYR A 302 41.50 -11.04 -2.14
C TYR A 302 41.15 -9.84 -1.23
N GLY A 303 41.89 -9.61 -0.16
CA GLY A 303 41.69 -8.44 0.72
C GLY A 303 40.43 -8.50 1.58
N LEU A 304 39.75 -9.65 1.66
CA LEU A 304 38.62 -9.89 2.55
C LEU A 304 39.10 -10.43 3.91
N PRO A 305 38.37 -10.17 5.01
CA PRO A 305 38.72 -10.72 6.31
C PRO A 305 38.71 -12.27 6.30
N GLY A 306 39.77 -12.91 6.81
CA GLY A 306 39.86 -14.37 6.98
C GLY A 306 38.97 -14.95 8.09
N SER A 307 37.74 -14.46 8.20
CA SER A 307 36.80 -14.71 9.29
C SER A 307 35.39 -14.97 8.72
N PRO A 308 34.42 -15.42 9.54
CA PRO A 308 33.04 -15.53 9.09
C PRO A 308 32.49 -14.23 8.50
N GLN A 309 33.00 -13.07 8.94
CA GLN A 309 32.62 -11.77 8.38
C GLN A 309 33.08 -11.63 6.92
N GLY A 310 34.30 -12.04 6.57
CA GLY A 310 34.73 -12.02 5.16
C GLY A 310 34.03 -13.06 4.29
N VAL A 311 33.60 -14.18 4.89
CA VAL A 311 32.71 -15.13 4.21
C VAL A 311 31.36 -14.47 3.88
N GLU A 312 30.78 -13.72 4.82
CA GLU A 312 29.54 -12.98 4.58
C GLU A 312 29.73 -11.84 3.59
N LEU A 313 30.85 -11.12 3.63
CA LEU A 313 31.18 -10.09 2.64
C LEU A 313 31.36 -10.69 1.24
N MET A 314 32.05 -11.81 1.11
CA MET A 314 32.14 -12.58 -0.13
C MET A 314 30.74 -13.02 -0.61
N LYS A 315 29.92 -13.63 0.25
CA LYS A 315 28.57 -14.07 -0.10
C LYS A 315 27.71 -12.91 -0.59
N HIS A 316 27.76 -11.79 0.12
CA HIS A 316 27.07 -10.56 -0.26
C HIS A 316 27.57 -10.03 -1.60
N GLY A 317 28.89 -10.02 -1.83
CA GLY A 317 29.50 -9.63 -3.10
C GLY A 317 29.08 -10.54 -4.26
N VAL A 318 29.19 -11.87 -4.09
CA VAL A 318 28.77 -12.88 -5.07
C VAL A 318 27.29 -12.75 -5.37
N GLN A 319 26.43 -12.69 -4.34
CA GLN A 319 24.99 -12.57 -4.51
C GLN A 319 24.63 -11.25 -5.20
N ARG A 320 25.27 -10.14 -4.83
CA ARG A 320 25.09 -8.85 -5.50
C ARG A 320 25.48 -8.92 -6.97
N ARG A 321 26.65 -9.47 -7.33
CA ARG A 321 27.08 -9.58 -8.72
C ARG A 321 26.22 -10.54 -9.55
N ILE A 322 25.72 -11.62 -8.95
CA ILE A 322 24.70 -12.49 -9.56
C ILE A 322 23.43 -11.68 -9.84
N CYS A 323 22.97 -10.85 -8.89
CA CYS A 323 21.82 -9.96 -9.08
C CYS A 323 22.06 -8.88 -10.15
N GLU A 324 23.31 -8.49 -10.38
CA GLU A 324 23.76 -7.59 -11.45
C GLU A 324 23.96 -8.32 -12.81
N GLY A 325 23.73 -9.64 -12.89
CA GLY A 325 23.73 -10.40 -14.14
C GLY A 325 24.98 -11.26 -14.40
N ALA A 326 25.88 -11.43 -13.42
CA ALA A 326 27.09 -12.25 -13.57
C ALA A 326 26.77 -13.76 -13.53
N ARG A 327 26.36 -14.33 -14.67
CA ARG A 327 25.93 -15.74 -14.81
C ARG A 327 27.02 -16.74 -14.37
N ARG A 328 28.28 -16.45 -14.66
CA ARG A 328 29.41 -17.34 -14.33
C ARG A 328 29.64 -17.47 -12.81
N LEU A 329 29.34 -16.42 -12.03
CA LEU A 329 29.38 -16.51 -10.55
C LEU A 329 28.29 -17.43 -10.00
N GLN A 330 27.11 -17.44 -10.63
CA GLN A 330 26.02 -18.35 -10.24
C GLN A 330 26.41 -19.82 -10.49
N ASP A 331 27.06 -20.10 -11.62
CA ASP A 331 27.56 -21.45 -11.94
C ASP A 331 28.66 -21.90 -10.98
N LEU A 332 29.62 -21.02 -10.69
CA LEU A 332 30.70 -21.31 -9.72
C LEU A 332 30.16 -21.49 -8.30
N ALA A 333 29.15 -20.70 -7.89
CA ALA A 333 28.49 -20.85 -6.61
C ALA A 333 27.73 -22.18 -6.50
N ASN A 334 27.03 -22.59 -7.56
CA ASN A 334 26.33 -23.87 -7.60
C ASN A 334 27.30 -25.06 -7.60
N ALA A 335 28.41 -24.99 -8.34
CA ALA A 335 29.47 -26.00 -8.30
C ALA A 335 30.11 -26.13 -6.92
N ALA A 336 30.21 -25.02 -6.15
CA ALA A 336 30.81 -25.03 -4.82
C ALA A 336 29.86 -25.67 -3.80
N ARG A 337 28.56 -25.45 -3.97
CA ARG A 337 27.51 -26.09 -3.17
C ARG A 337 27.42 -27.58 -3.46
N GLU A 338 27.53 -27.97 -4.72
CA GLU A 338 27.60 -29.37 -5.14
C GLU A 338 28.80 -30.10 -4.51
N ALA A 339 29.99 -29.48 -4.54
CA ALA A 339 31.20 -30.03 -3.89
C ALA A 339 31.06 -30.19 -2.36
N LEU A 340 30.11 -29.48 -1.74
CA LEU A 340 29.80 -29.55 -0.30
C LEU A 340 28.58 -30.40 0.02
N GLY A 341 27.90 -30.97 -0.99
CA GLY A 341 26.67 -31.75 -0.83
C GLY A 341 25.45 -30.93 -0.43
N ILE A 342 25.40 -29.64 -0.82
CA ILE A 342 24.32 -28.70 -0.51
C ILE A 342 23.47 -28.52 -1.77
N GLU A 343 22.14 -28.45 -1.60
CA GLU A 343 21.22 -28.14 -2.71
C GLU A 343 21.65 -26.88 -3.45
N GLN A 344 21.58 -26.91 -4.78
CA GLN A 344 21.95 -25.78 -5.62
C GLN A 344 21.08 -24.56 -5.30
N LEU A 345 21.61 -23.36 -5.52
CA LEU A 345 20.78 -22.17 -5.46
C LEU A 345 19.76 -22.25 -6.59
N PRO A 346 18.47 -21.97 -6.32
CA PRO A 346 17.48 -21.88 -7.38
C PRO A 346 17.98 -20.84 -8.39
N SER A 347 17.94 -21.19 -9.68
CA SER A 347 18.27 -20.28 -10.78
C SER A 347 17.35 -19.08 -10.67
N ARG A 348 17.83 -17.97 -10.09
CA ARG A 348 17.01 -16.79 -9.90
C ARG A 348 17.62 -15.62 -10.64
N GLU A 349 17.11 -15.40 -11.84
CA GLU A 349 17.19 -14.10 -12.48
C GLU A 349 16.44 -13.09 -11.59
N VAL A 350 17.14 -12.05 -11.16
CA VAL A 350 16.50 -10.88 -10.53
C VAL A 350 15.70 -10.20 -11.62
N SER A 351 14.40 -10.02 -11.40
CA SER A 351 13.57 -9.36 -12.41
C SER A 351 13.98 -7.89 -12.57
N ALA A 352 13.81 -7.32 -13.77
CA ALA A 352 14.06 -5.90 -14.03
C ALA A 352 13.30 -5.00 -13.03
N GLU A 353 12.12 -5.43 -12.62
CA GLU A 353 11.30 -4.78 -11.59
C GLU A 353 11.94 -4.77 -10.19
N GLU A 354 12.62 -5.86 -9.81
CA GLU A 354 13.38 -5.94 -8.56
C GLU A 354 14.58 -5.00 -8.54
N GLN A 355 15.23 -4.81 -9.69
CA GLN A 355 16.33 -3.86 -9.83
C GLN A 355 15.84 -2.41 -9.79
N LEU A 356 14.72 -2.13 -10.46
CA LEU A 356 14.15 -0.78 -10.55
C LEU A 356 13.63 -0.27 -9.20
N ALA A 357 12.91 -1.10 -8.44
CA ALA A 357 12.42 -0.70 -7.12
C ALA A 357 13.54 -0.37 -6.13
N LYS A 358 14.63 -1.15 -6.14
CA LYS A 358 15.83 -0.89 -5.33
C LYS A 358 16.52 0.42 -5.69
N SER A 359 16.40 0.83 -6.95
CA SER A 359 16.99 2.06 -7.47
C SER A 359 16.08 3.29 -7.24
N ALA A 360 14.77 3.06 -7.08
CA ALA A 360 13.74 4.08 -6.87
C ALA A 360 13.47 4.44 -5.39
N ASP A 361 13.67 3.52 -4.44
CA ASP A 361 13.70 3.87 -3.00
C ASP A 361 14.84 4.86 -2.77
N ASP A 362 14.56 6.02 -2.14
CA ASP A 362 15.31 7.29 -1.86
C ASP A 362 16.87 7.20 -1.69
N THR A 363 17.47 6.46 -2.59
CA THR A 363 18.84 5.95 -2.66
C THR A 363 19.37 6.15 -4.09
N ALA A 364 18.57 6.75 -4.98
CA ALA A 364 18.99 7.23 -6.29
C ALA A 364 20.18 8.19 -6.19
N ALA A 365 20.24 9.00 -5.12
CA ALA A 365 21.40 9.85 -4.81
C ALA A 365 22.68 9.07 -4.45
N ARG A 366 22.56 7.81 -3.98
CA ARG A 366 23.72 6.96 -3.61
C ARG A 366 24.18 6.05 -4.74
N PHE A 367 23.31 5.72 -5.70
CA PHE A 367 23.60 4.80 -6.81
C PHE A 367 23.83 5.51 -8.16
N GLY A 368 23.79 6.84 -8.21
CA GLY A 368 24.16 7.61 -9.41
C GLY A 368 23.15 7.54 -10.56
N ALA A 369 21.97 6.96 -10.34
CA ALA A 369 20.89 6.95 -11.32
C ALA A 369 20.17 8.32 -11.33
N THR A 370 20.06 8.92 -12.51
CA THR A 370 19.29 10.14 -12.72
C THR A 370 17.78 9.83 -12.74
N LYS A 371 16.94 10.82 -12.42
CA LYS A 371 15.47 10.68 -12.50
C LYS A 371 15.01 10.19 -13.89
N THR A 372 15.66 10.66 -14.95
CA THR A 372 15.40 10.27 -16.33
C THR A 372 15.70 8.79 -16.57
N GLN A 373 16.85 8.29 -16.11
CA GLN A 373 17.21 6.87 -16.25
C GLN A 373 16.20 5.94 -15.56
N LEU A 374 15.69 6.32 -14.37
CA LEU A 374 14.67 5.53 -13.67
C LEU A 374 13.32 5.56 -14.39
N ARG A 375 12.95 6.70 -14.98
CA ARG A 375 11.76 6.82 -15.83
C ARG A 375 11.86 5.90 -17.04
N ASP A 376 12.99 5.95 -17.77
CA ASP A 376 13.19 5.15 -18.99
C ASP A 376 13.15 3.65 -18.70
N GLN A 377 13.80 3.21 -17.62
CA GLN A 377 13.73 1.82 -17.16
C GLN A 377 12.31 1.39 -16.76
N CYS A 378 11.54 2.31 -16.17
CA CYS A 378 10.14 2.05 -15.83
C CYS A 378 9.28 1.92 -17.09
N LEU A 379 9.48 2.78 -18.09
CA LEU A 379 8.79 2.70 -19.37
C LEU A 379 9.08 1.37 -20.07
N GLU A 380 10.35 0.96 -20.13
CA GLU A 380 10.74 -0.31 -20.72
C GLU A 380 10.07 -1.51 -20.02
N LEU A 381 9.98 -1.47 -18.68
CA LEU A 381 9.28 -2.50 -17.90
C LEU A 381 7.78 -2.56 -18.24
N LEU A 382 7.12 -1.41 -18.37
CA LEU A 382 5.71 -1.31 -18.73
C LEU A 382 5.48 -1.87 -20.14
N ASP A 383 6.27 -1.44 -21.12
CA ASP A 383 6.21 -1.89 -22.51
C ASP A 383 6.40 -3.41 -22.62
N GLN A 384 7.40 -3.96 -21.91
CA GLN A 384 7.63 -5.41 -21.87
C GLN A 384 6.45 -6.17 -21.26
N ALA A 385 5.83 -5.65 -20.20
CA ALA A 385 4.68 -6.29 -19.56
C ALA A 385 3.43 -6.24 -20.44
N THR A 386 3.20 -5.11 -21.12
CA THR A 386 2.11 -4.95 -22.10
C THR A 386 2.31 -5.89 -23.29
N ALA A 387 3.53 -5.99 -23.83
CA ALA A 387 3.85 -6.90 -24.93
C ALA A 387 3.65 -8.38 -24.56
N LYS A 388 3.93 -8.75 -23.30
CA LYS A 388 3.69 -10.10 -22.75
C LYS A 388 2.22 -10.37 -22.39
N GLY A 389 1.33 -9.37 -22.50
CA GLY A 389 -0.07 -9.51 -22.11
C GLY A 389 -0.30 -9.67 -20.61
N THR A 390 0.68 -9.28 -19.77
CA THR A 390 0.56 -9.36 -18.30
C THR A 390 0.10 -8.06 -17.66
N LEU A 391 0.06 -6.97 -18.43
CA LEU A 391 -0.46 -5.67 -18.04
C LEU A 391 -1.56 -5.23 -19.03
N PRO A 392 -2.77 -4.86 -18.55
CA PRO A 392 -3.79 -4.30 -19.42
C PRO A 392 -3.33 -3.00 -20.11
N LYS A 393 -3.61 -2.81 -21.40
CA LYS A 393 -3.26 -1.64 -22.23
C LYS A 393 -3.82 -0.32 -21.69
N ALA A 394 -5.01 -0.31 -21.11
CA ALA A 394 -5.64 0.86 -20.49
C ALA A 394 -4.90 1.27 -19.22
N SER A 395 -4.47 0.28 -18.43
CA SER A 395 -3.58 0.48 -17.28
C SER A 395 -2.20 0.94 -17.74
N ALA A 396 -1.62 0.34 -18.79
CA ALA A 396 -0.35 0.75 -19.35
C ALA A 396 -0.38 2.22 -19.82
N ARG A 397 -1.38 2.61 -20.61
CA ARG A 397 -1.59 4.02 -21.03
C ARG A 397 -1.62 4.97 -19.85
N PHE A 398 -2.38 4.64 -18.80
CA PHE A 398 -2.41 5.45 -17.58
C PHE A 398 -1.05 5.57 -16.88
N LEU A 399 -0.31 4.45 -16.77
CA LEU A 399 1.00 4.45 -16.14
C LEU A 399 2.05 5.23 -16.95
N HIS A 400 1.95 5.22 -18.28
CA HIS A 400 2.75 6.10 -19.15
C HIS A 400 2.39 7.58 -18.92
N GLU A 401 1.11 7.94 -18.92
CA GLU A 401 0.65 9.32 -18.61
C GLU A 401 1.23 9.81 -17.26
N LEU A 402 1.21 8.97 -16.23
CA LEU A 402 1.80 9.31 -14.93
C LEU A 402 3.32 9.54 -14.99
N LEU A 403 4.05 8.72 -15.75
CA LEU A 403 5.50 8.91 -15.92
C LEU A 403 5.83 10.18 -16.72
N ASP A 404 4.96 10.54 -17.68
CA ASP A 404 5.07 11.77 -18.46
C ASP A 404 4.80 13.01 -17.60
N ASP A 405 3.86 12.92 -16.65
CA ASP A 405 3.56 13.93 -15.63
C ASP A 405 4.58 13.95 -14.46
N GLU A 406 5.74 13.32 -14.63
CA GLU A 406 6.82 13.23 -13.64
C GLU A 406 6.41 12.62 -12.29
N ALA A 407 5.41 11.72 -12.27
CA ALA A 407 5.01 11.03 -11.05
C ALA A 407 6.19 10.22 -10.46
N ALA A 408 6.21 10.12 -9.13
CA ALA A 408 7.27 9.39 -8.44
C ALA A 408 7.26 7.90 -8.83
N VAL A 409 8.40 7.40 -9.31
CA VAL A 409 8.58 6.00 -9.76
C VAL A 409 8.07 4.96 -8.74
N PRO A 410 8.28 5.09 -7.41
CA PRO A 410 7.70 4.16 -6.43
C PRO A 410 6.16 4.08 -6.49
N SER A 411 5.48 5.19 -6.79
CA SER A 411 4.01 5.21 -6.94
C SER A 411 3.58 4.52 -8.22
N VAL A 412 4.31 4.74 -9.32
CA VAL A 412 4.05 4.08 -10.61
C VAL A 412 4.26 2.57 -10.50
N LEU A 413 5.36 2.11 -9.88
CA LEU A 413 5.61 0.68 -9.65
C LEU A 413 4.56 0.05 -8.74
N CYS A 414 4.10 0.78 -7.74
CA CYS A 414 3.01 0.33 -6.88
C CYS A 414 1.71 0.12 -7.68
N LEU A 415 1.31 1.09 -8.50
CA LEU A 415 0.12 1.00 -9.36
C LEU A 415 0.27 -0.06 -10.45
N PHE A 416 1.47 -0.22 -11.03
CA PHE A 416 1.82 -1.30 -11.94
C PHE A 416 1.56 -2.68 -11.33
N ARG A 417 2.00 -2.89 -10.08
CA ARG A 417 1.72 -4.13 -9.35
C ARG A 417 0.23 -4.37 -9.13
N MET A 418 -0.53 -3.33 -8.77
CA MET A 418 -1.98 -3.43 -8.62
C MET A 418 -2.66 -3.81 -9.95
N ALA A 419 -2.23 -3.21 -11.07
CA ALA A 419 -2.72 -3.55 -12.40
C ALA A 419 -2.44 -5.01 -12.77
N GLN A 420 -1.23 -5.52 -12.49
CA GLN A 420 -0.87 -6.94 -12.72
C GLN A 420 -1.71 -7.93 -11.88
N LEU A 421 -2.18 -7.49 -10.70
CA LEU A 421 -3.09 -8.28 -9.87
C LEU A 421 -4.51 -8.33 -10.47
N GLY A 422 -4.88 -7.38 -11.32
CA GLY A 422 -6.20 -7.29 -11.94
C GLY A 422 -7.09 -6.18 -11.35
N VAL A 423 -6.49 -5.13 -10.79
CA VAL A 423 -7.22 -3.90 -10.46
C VAL A 423 -7.53 -3.15 -11.75
N GLU A 424 -8.79 -2.80 -11.97
CA GLU A 424 -9.30 -2.12 -13.17
C GLU A 424 -8.70 -0.70 -13.32
N ALA A 425 -8.50 -0.25 -14.56
CA ALA A 425 -7.84 1.01 -14.84
C ALA A 425 -8.61 2.21 -14.26
N ARG A 426 -9.95 2.13 -14.20
CA ARG A 426 -10.80 3.15 -13.57
C ARG A 426 -10.43 3.39 -12.10
N LEU A 427 -10.23 2.34 -11.32
CA LEU A 427 -9.86 2.44 -9.90
C LEU A 427 -8.44 2.97 -9.71
N LEU A 428 -7.52 2.64 -10.63
CA LEU A 428 -6.16 3.19 -10.63
C LEU A 428 -6.15 4.69 -10.96
N ARG A 429 -7.06 5.15 -11.82
CA ARG A 429 -7.26 6.58 -12.13
C ARG A 429 -7.94 7.34 -10.98
N GLY A 430 -8.68 6.62 -10.14
CA GLY A 430 -9.51 7.16 -9.07
C GLY A 430 -10.97 7.42 -9.49
N SER A 431 -11.40 6.92 -10.65
CA SER A 431 -12.79 6.95 -11.09
C SER A 431 -13.58 5.75 -10.53
N GLY A 432 -14.89 5.94 -10.33
CA GLY A 432 -15.76 4.95 -9.71
C GLY A 432 -15.51 4.72 -8.20
N VAL A 433 -14.74 5.58 -7.55
CA VAL A 433 -14.56 5.57 -6.08
C VAL A 433 -15.79 6.23 -5.44
N PRO A 434 -16.50 5.55 -4.52
CA PRO A 434 -17.66 6.14 -3.89
C PRO A 434 -17.25 7.27 -2.94
N LYS A 435 -18.12 8.27 -2.76
CA LYS A 435 -17.87 9.40 -1.84
C LYS A 435 -17.82 8.96 -0.37
N GLU A 436 -18.55 7.90 -0.04
CA GLU A 436 -18.64 7.28 1.28
C GLU A 436 -18.76 5.76 1.08
N VAL A 437 -18.33 4.96 2.06
CA VAL A 437 -18.44 3.50 1.96
C VAL A 437 -19.92 3.10 2.10
N PRO A 438 -20.51 2.40 1.12
CA PRO A 438 -21.89 1.91 1.22
C PRO A 438 -22.12 1.05 2.46
N VAL A 439 -23.30 1.18 3.06
CA VAL A 439 -23.72 0.43 4.24
C VAL A 439 -25.01 -0.31 3.93
N LEU A 440 -24.97 -1.63 4.06
CA LEU A 440 -26.08 -2.55 3.86
C LEU A 440 -26.57 -3.10 5.21
N GLN A 441 -27.87 -3.41 5.29
CA GLN A 441 -28.44 -4.12 6.44
C GLN A 441 -28.35 -5.64 6.25
N GLU A 442 -28.49 -6.08 5.01
CA GLU A 442 -28.31 -7.46 4.57
C GLU A 442 -27.60 -7.43 3.21
N ALA A 443 -26.85 -8.47 2.91
CA ALA A 443 -26.15 -8.59 1.63
C ALA A 443 -26.29 -10.02 1.12
N PRO A 444 -27.22 -10.30 0.20
CA PRO A 444 -27.23 -11.55 -0.55
C PRO A 444 -25.89 -11.74 -1.29
N CYS A 445 -25.40 -12.99 -1.49
CA CYS A 445 -24.07 -13.17 -2.12
C CYS A 445 -24.02 -12.51 -3.50
N GLU A 446 -25.04 -12.57 -4.36
CA GLU A 446 -25.00 -11.88 -5.67
C GLU A 446 -24.81 -10.36 -5.55
N GLU A 447 -25.42 -9.73 -4.54
CA GLU A 447 -25.20 -8.31 -4.27
C GLU A 447 -23.76 -8.07 -3.81
N LEU A 448 -23.26 -8.82 -2.82
CA LEU A 448 -21.88 -8.71 -2.36
C LEU A 448 -20.88 -8.96 -3.49
N ARG A 449 -21.16 -9.93 -4.37
CA ARG A 449 -20.34 -10.28 -5.54
C ARG A 449 -20.18 -9.09 -6.47
N SER A 450 -21.21 -8.26 -6.63
CA SER A 450 -21.12 -7.04 -7.44
C SER A 450 -20.11 -6.03 -6.86
N TYR A 451 -20.09 -5.86 -5.53
CA TYR A 451 -19.08 -5.07 -4.83
C TYR A 451 -17.69 -5.68 -4.96
N VAL A 452 -17.58 -7.01 -4.86
CA VAL A 452 -16.32 -7.73 -5.07
C VAL A 452 -15.79 -7.46 -6.46
N LEU A 453 -16.56 -7.73 -7.50
CA LEU A 453 -16.13 -7.57 -8.90
C LEU A 453 -15.81 -6.11 -9.25
N SER A 454 -16.55 -5.14 -8.69
CA SER A 454 -16.25 -3.72 -8.88
C SER A 454 -15.10 -3.20 -8.01
N GLY A 455 -14.57 -4.00 -7.08
CA GLY A 455 -13.52 -3.57 -6.16
C GLY A 455 -13.94 -2.43 -5.24
N THR A 456 -15.22 -2.38 -4.87
CA THR A 456 -15.80 -1.32 -4.04
C THR A 456 -15.99 -1.83 -2.60
N PRO A 457 -15.47 -1.14 -1.57
CA PRO A 457 -15.67 -1.56 -0.18
C PRO A 457 -17.14 -1.42 0.22
N VAL A 458 -17.62 -2.29 1.11
CA VAL A 458 -18.99 -2.22 1.64
C VAL A 458 -19.05 -2.75 3.08
N VAL A 459 -19.87 -2.13 3.91
CA VAL A 459 -20.16 -2.59 5.28
C VAL A 459 -21.54 -3.23 5.33
N VAL A 460 -21.65 -4.41 5.93
CA VAL A 460 -22.93 -5.08 6.20
C VAL A 460 -23.15 -5.10 7.71
N ARG A 461 -24.18 -4.40 8.18
CA ARG A 461 -24.44 -4.22 9.62
C ARG A 461 -25.03 -5.47 10.25
N GLY A 462 -24.50 -5.88 11.40
CA GLY A 462 -25.02 -7.01 12.17
C GLY A 462 -25.16 -8.31 11.36
N ALA A 463 -24.25 -8.55 10.41
CA ALA A 463 -24.23 -9.74 9.58
C ALA A 463 -23.89 -11.00 10.41
N PHE A 464 -22.91 -10.89 11.31
CA PHE A 464 -22.37 -12.02 12.06
C PHE A 464 -22.51 -11.83 13.58
N VAL A 465 -23.76 -11.84 14.04
CA VAL A 465 -24.11 -11.83 15.47
C VAL A 465 -24.46 -13.24 15.96
N ALA A 466 -24.33 -13.47 17.27
CA ALA A 466 -24.59 -14.78 17.88
C ALA A 466 -26.00 -15.30 17.60
N ASP A 467 -27.00 -14.41 17.62
CA ASP A 467 -28.42 -14.75 17.40
C ASP A 467 -28.72 -15.16 15.95
N LYS A 468 -27.83 -14.85 15.00
CA LYS A 468 -27.89 -15.28 13.59
C LYS A 468 -27.08 -16.56 13.32
N GLY A 469 -26.78 -17.34 14.36
CA GLY A 469 -26.11 -18.65 14.23
C GLY A 469 -24.58 -18.59 14.19
N PHE A 470 -23.97 -17.39 14.27
CA PHE A 470 -22.51 -17.26 14.34
C PHE A 470 -22.03 -17.30 15.79
N GLY A 471 -22.03 -18.50 16.37
CA GLY A 471 -21.57 -18.78 17.75
C GLY A 471 -20.24 -18.14 18.17
N PRO A 472 -19.21 -18.04 17.30
CA PRO A 472 -17.95 -17.38 17.63
C PRO A 472 -18.09 -15.92 18.10
N ALA A 473 -19.14 -15.20 17.69
CA ALA A 473 -19.39 -13.83 18.16
C ALA A 473 -19.63 -13.75 19.68
N LYS A 474 -20.13 -14.82 20.30
CA LYS A 474 -20.28 -14.92 21.75
C LYS A 474 -19.07 -15.58 22.41
N ALA A 475 -18.50 -16.61 21.77
CA ALA A 475 -17.45 -17.44 22.36
C ALA A 475 -16.09 -16.74 22.45
N LEU A 476 -15.66 -16.03 21.40
CA LEU A 476 -14.32 -15.41 21.38
C LEU A 476 -14.15 -14.22 22.33
N PRO A 477 -15.18 -13.38 22.57
CA PRO A 477 -15.09 -12.35 23.60
C PRO A 477 -15.06 -12.90 25.04
N ASP A 478 -15.45 -14.15 25.28
CA ASP A 478 -15.47 -14.80 26.59
C ASP A 478 -14.08 -15.38 26.96
N PHE A 479 -13.41 -14.78 27.95
CA PHE A 479 -12.06 -15.22 28.34
C PHE A 479 -12.06 -16.54 29.10
N ASP A 480 -13.13 -16.90 29.77
CA ASP A 480 -13.22 -18.20 30.45
C ASP A 480 -13.33 -19.33 29.42
N PHE A 481 -14.10 -19.09 28.35
CA PHE A 481 -14.09 -19.94 27.17
C PHE A 481 -12.68 -20.07 26.56
N LEU A 482 -12.00 -18.95 26.31
CA LEU A 482 -10.65 -18.94 25.72
C LEU A 482 -9.62 -19.65 26.62
N ARG A 483 -9.68 -19.45 27.94
CA ARG A 483 -8.82 -20.15 28.92
C ARG A 483 -9.08 -21.65 28.89
N LYS A 484 -10.34 -22.07 28.91
CA LYS A 484 -10.72 -23.48 28.87
C LYS A 484 -10.24 -24.16 27.59
N LYS A 485 -10.34 -23.47 26.45
CA LYS A 485 -10.05 -24.05 25.14
C LYS A 485 -8.57 -23.98 24.75
N CYS A 486 -7.89 -22.86 25.02
CA CYS A 486 -6.58 -22.56 24.44
C CYS A 486 -5.50 -22.10 25.45
N SER A 487 -5.73 -22.15 26.77
CA SER A 487 -4.73 -21.68 27.77
C SER A 487 -3.34 -22.34 27.65
N HIS A 488 -3.31 -23.59 27.19
CA HIS A 488 -2.09 -24.38 26.99
C HIS A 488 -1.25 -23.92 25.78
N ARG A 489 -1.82 -23.09 24.89
CA ARG A 489 -1.17 -22.60 23.67
C ARG A 489 -0.24 -21.42 23.96
N ARG A 490 0.67 -21.17 23.02
CA ARG A 490 1.48 -19.96 22.97
C ARG A 490 1.18 -19.22 21.69
N VAL A 491 0.93 -17.93 21.79
CA VAL A 491 0.54 -17.07 20.67
C VAL A 491 1.65 -16.10 20.31
N LEU A 492 1.80 -15.87 19.01
CA LEU A 492 2.64 -14.80 18.50
C LEU A 492 2.05 -13.43 18.86
N VAL A 493 2.88 -12.53 19.37
CA VAL A 493 2.48 -11.15 19.66
C VAL A 493 3.46 -10.14 19.06
N LYS A 494 2.97 -8.93 18.83
CA LYS A 494 3.76 -7.77 18.44
C LYS A 494 3.98 -6.87 19.65
N SER A 495 5.18 -6.36 19.83
CA SER A 495 5.49 -5.41 20.91
C SER A 495 5.26 -3.97 20.48
N LEU A 496 4.95 -3.08 21.42
CA LEU A 496 4.94 -1.64 21.16
C LEU A 496 6.29 -1.20 20.60
N GLY A 497 6.28 -0.65 19.39
CA GLY A 497 7.46 -0.12 18.72
C GLY A 497 7.74 1.32 19.15
N PHE A 498 6.72 2.18 19.04
CA PHE A 498 6.75 3.59 19.45
C PHE A 498 5.32 4.15 19.54
N GLN A 499 5.15 5.26 20.26
CA GLN A 499 3.92 6.05 20.25
C GLN A 499 4.05 7.20 19.25
N ASP A 500 3.00 7.48 18.48
CA ASP A 500 2.98 8.64 17.59
C ASP A 500 2.77 9.96 18.36
N ALA A 501 2.72 11.08 17.62
CA ALA A 501 2.55 12.42 18.20
C ALA A 501 1.22 12.63 18.96
N SER A 502 0.21 11.75 18.78
CA SER A 502 -1.02 11.74 19.58
C SER A 502 -1.00 10.73 20.74
N GLY A 503 0.14 10.08 20.99
CA GLY A 503 0.25 9.04 22.00
C GLY A 503 -0.28 7.67 21.56
N ARG A 504 -0.57 7.46 20.26
CA ARG A 504 -1.12 6.18 19.77
C ARG A 504 -0.03 5.14 19.59
N ALA A 505 -0.34 3.92 20.01
CA ALA A 505 0.55 2.78 19.95
C ALA A 505 0.67 2.22 18.52
N GLN A 506 1.88 2.22 17.96
CA GLN A 506 2.21 1.43 16.76
C GLN A 506 3.04 0.20 17.13
N PHE A 507 2.61 -0.95 16.64
CA PHE A 507 3.25 -2.23 16.96
C PHE A 507 4.35 -2.59 15.97
N MET A 508 5.49 -3.00 16.50
CA MET A 508 6.56 -3.61 15.73
C MET A 508 6.46 -5.14 15.81
N THR A 509 6.59 -5.79 14.65
CA THR A 509 6.63 -7.25 14.57
C THR A 509 7.98 -7.75 15.10
N ASP A 510 7.95 -8.44 16.24
CA ASP A 510 9.04 -9.28 16.73
C ASP A 510 8.65 -10.74 16.43
N PRO A 511 9.11 -11.32 15.31
CA PRO A 511 8.65 -12.64 14.85
C PRO A 511 9.04 -13.80 15.79
N GLU A 512 9.96 -13.58 16.73
CA GLU A 512 10.39 -14.61 17.69
C GLU A 512 9.63 -14.54 19.04
N LEU A 513 8.74 -13.56 19.23
CA LEU A 513 8.07 -13.32 20.49
C LEU A 513 6.73 -14.06 20.61
N LYS A 514 6.76 -15.26 21.21
CA LYS A 514 5.56 -16.04 21.58
C LYS A 514 5.30 -16.06 23.09
N LEU A 515 4.07 -15.74 23.49
CA LEU A 515 3.62 -15.68 24.88
C LEU A 515 2.63 -16.80 25.21
N PRO A 516 2.62 -17.37 26.43
CA PRO A 516 1.51 -18.23 26.88
C PRO A 516 0.18 -17.49 26.74
N PHE A 517 -0.82 -18.12 26.12
CA PHE A 517 -2.07 -17.44 25.80
C PHE A 517 -2.84 -17.03 27.05
N ALA A 518 -2.86 -17.87 28.10
CA ALA A 518 -3.46 -17.51 29.39
C ALA A 518 -2.87 -16.22 29.98
N ALA A 519 -1.54 -16.11 29.98
CA ALA A 519 -0.86 -14.92 30.51
C ALA A 519 -1.11 -13.67 29.64
N TYR A 520 -1.38 -13.86 28.34
CA TYR A 520 -1.82 -12.76 27.46
C TYR A 520 -3.23 -12.29 27.82
N LEU A 521 -4.17 -13.21 28.03
CA LEU A 521 -5.54 -12.88 28.48
C LEU A 521 -5.53 -12.12 29.81
N ASP A 522 -4.77 -12.60 30.79
CA ASP A 522 -4.64 -11.94 32.10
C ASP A 522 -4.10 -10.51 31.99
N ALA A 523 -3.19 -10.27 31.04
CA ALA A 523 -2.64 -8.94 30.78
C ALA A 523 -3.65 -8.02 30.09
N VAL A 524 -4.51 -8.55 29.20
CA VAL A 524 -5.59 -7.79 28.57
C VAL A 524 -6.64 -7.37 29.61
N GLU A 525 -7.13 -8.29 30.44
CA GLU A 525 -8.06 -7.98 31.54
C GLU A 525 -7.47 -6.95 32.52
N ALA A 526 -6.20 -7.12 32.91
CA ALA A 526 -5.54 -6.17 33.81
C ALA A 526 -5.42 -4.76 33.21
N CYS A 527 -5.26 -4.64 31.88
CA CYS A 527 -5.26 -3.34 31.21
C CYS A 527 -6.64 -2.71 31.17
N GLU A 528 -7.69 -3.51 30.91
CA GLU A 528 -9.09 -3.07 30.90
C GLU A 528 -9.52 -2.57 32.29
N GLU A 529 -9.23 -3.33 33.35
CA GLU A 529 -9.51 -2.95 34.74
C GLU A 529 -8.71 -1.69 35.17
N GLY A 530 -7.46 -1.60 34.74
CA GLY A 530 -6.50 -0.58 35.21
C GLY A 530 -6.43 0.69 34.36
N GLY A 531 -7.11 0.75 33.21
CA GLY A 531 -7.03 1.86 32.24
C GLY A 531 -5.63 2.06 31.65
N ARG A 532 -4.82 0.99 31.55
CA ARG A 532 -3.40 1.06 31.14
C ARG A 532 -3.19 0.59 29.71
N ALA A 533 -2.18 1.13 29.05
CA ALA A 533 -1.81 0.74 27.69
C ALA A 533 -1.21 -0.67 27.64
N MET A 534 -1.77 -1.52 26.78
CA MET A 534 -1.29 -2.88 26.57
C MET A 534 0.04 -2.89 25.79
N PRO A 535 1.10 -3.55 26.30
CA PRO A 535 2.39 -3.56 25.63
C PRO A 535 2.52 -4.57 24.48
N TYR A 536 1.54 -5.46 24.32
CA TYR A 536 1.52 -6.49 23.29
C TYR A 536 0.20 -6.54 22.55
N TYR A 537 0.25 -6.82 21.26
CA TYR A 537 -0.93 -6.98 20.43
C TYR A 537 -0.81 -8.24 19.58
N MET A 538 -1.82 -9.10 19.62
CA MET A 538 -1.99 -10.17 18.65
C MET A 538 -2.49 -9.52 17.36
N GLY A 539 -1.65 -9.43 16.34
CA GLY A 539 -2.06 -8.85 15.06
C GLY A 539 -1.61 -9.68 13.88
N LYS A 540 -2.54 -10.05 13.00
CA LYS A 540 -2.32 -10.98 11.88
C LYS A 540 -1.90 -12.37 12.39
N VAL A 541 -2.61 -12.89 13.39
CA VAL A 541 -2.36 -14.23 13.95
C VAL A 541 -3.19 -15.27 13.20
N PRO A 542 -2.59 -16.20 12.44
CA PRO A 542 -3.33 -17.25 11.74
C PRO A 542 -3.88 -18.27 12.75
N LEU A 543 -5.21 -18.45 12.80
CA LEU A 543 -5.84 -19.34 13.77
C LEU A 543 -5.43 -20.79 13.55
N ARG A 544 -5.40 -21.31 12.31
CA ARG A 544 -5.05 -22.72 12.06
C ARG A 544 -3.67 -23.11 12.59
N ALA A 545 -2.70 -22.20 12.54
CA ALA A 545 -1.33 -22.47 12.98
C ALA A 545 -1.11 -22.21 14.48
N GLU A 546 -1.73 -21.16 15.03
CA GLU A 546 -1.44 -20.70 16.40
C GLU A 546 -2.52 -21.14 17.43
N LEU A 547 -3.78 -21.25 17.00
CA LEU A 547 -4.97 -21.53 17.82
C LEU A 547 -5.96 -22.45 17.06
N PRO A 548 -5.56 -23.68 16.68
CA PRO A 548 -6.35 -24.55 15.82
C PRO A 548 -7.72 -24.91 16.40
N GLU A 549 -7.87 -24.95 17.73
CA GLU A 549 -9.15 -25.20 18.39
C GLU A 549 -10.14 -24.05 18.16
N LEU A 550 -9.66 -22.82 18.04
CA LEU A 550 -10.50 -21.67 17.66
C LEU A 550 -10.74 -21.64 16.17
N ALA A 551 -9.79 -22.09 15.35
CA ALA A 551 -10.00 -22.23 13.91
C ALA A 551 -11.16 -23.19 13.63
N GLU A 552 -11.22 -24.34 14.33
CA GLU A 552 -12.33 -25.29 14.22
C GLU A 552 -13.67 -24.68 14.63
N GLU A 553 -13.71 -23.89 15.71
CA GLU A 553 -14.92 -23.19 16.16
C GLU A 553 -15.41 -22.18 15.12
N VAL A 554 -14.49 -21.35 14.61
CA VAL A 554 -14.80 -20.26 13.67
C VAL A 554 -15.17 -20.81 12.30
N GLU A 555 -14.38 -21.75 11.79
CA GLU A 555 -14.58 -22.29 10.46
C GLU A 555 -15.69 -23.34 10.38
N GLY A 556 -15.88 -24.08 11.48
CA GLY A 556 -16.92 -25.07 11.65
C GLY A 556 -18.32 -24.49 11.82
N ALA A 557 -18.45 -23.22 12.27
CA ALA A 557 -19.73 -22.55 12.47
C ALA A 557 -20.65 -22.66 11.24
N SER A 558 -21.95 -22.85 11.47
CA SER A 558 -22.94 -23.07 10.40
C SER A 558 -23.05 -21.87 9.45
N THR A 559 -22.93 -20.66 10.00
CA THR A 559 -23.03 -19.38 9.27
C THR A 559 -21.69 -18.65 9.27
N SER A 560 -20.60 -19.35 8.94
CA SER A 560 -19.29 -18.69 8.84
C SER A 560 -19.17 -17.87 7.54
N PRO A 561 -18.48 -16.71 7.54
CA PRO A 561 -18.37 -15.86 6.36
C PRO A 561 -17.86 -16.56 5.10
N GLN A 562 -16.96 -17.54 5.24
CA GLN A 562 -16.49 -18.31 4.08
C GLN A 562 -17.54 -19.28 3.53
N LYS A 563 -18.48 -19.77 4.34
CA LYS A 563 -19.58 -20.62 3.86
C LYS A 563 -20.66 -19.80 3.18
N GLU A 564 -20.97 -18.64 3.74
CA GLU A 564 -22.02 -17.75 3.23
C GLU A 564 -21.58 -17.00 1.96
N TYR A 565 -20.34 -16.52 1.94
CA TYR A 565 -19.83 -15.65 0.88
C TYR A 565 -18.66 -16.21 0.09
N GLY A 566 -18.16 -17.42 0.39
CA GLY A 566 -16.96 -17.96 -0.25
C GLY A 566 -17.03 -18.02 -1.79
N SER A 567 -18.21 -18.27 -2.36
CA SER A 567 -18.43 -18.28 -3.82
C SER A 567 -18.28 -16.91 -4.49
N CYS A 568 -18.35 -15.83 -3.70
CA CYS A 568 -18.17 -14.47 -4.16
C CYS A 568 -16.67 -14.13 -4.39
N PHE A 569 -15.72 -14.98 -3.99
CA PHE A 569 -14.27 -14.74 -4.03
C PHE A 569 -13.49 -15.85 -4.77
N GLY A 570 -12.16 -15.71 -4.83
CA GLY A 570 -11.26 -16.82 -5.15
C GLY A 570 -11.05 -17.76 -3.95
N GLU A 571 -10.03 -18.61 -4.01
CA GLU A 571 -9.73 -19.56 -2.94
C GLU A 571 -9.35 -18.87 -1.62
N LEU A 572 -9.86 -19.38 -0.50
CA LEU A 572 -9.43 -18.95 0.83
C LEU A 572 -7.96 -19.33 1.03
N LEU A 573 -7.18 -18.45 1.65
CA LEU A 573 -5.77 -18.73 1.92
C LEU A 573 -5.58 -19.99 2.80
N PRO A 574 -4.50 -20.77 2.59
CA PRO A 574 -4.24 -22.00 3.35
C PRO A 574 -4.18 -21.81 4.86
N GLU A 575 -3.72 -20.64 5.31
CA GLU A 575 -3.64 -20.25 6.72
C GLU A 575 -5.02 -20.09 7.39
N GLY A 576 -6.09 -20.02 6.61
CA GLY A 576 -7.46 -19.88 7.08
C GLY A 576 -7.76 -18.49 7.63
N VAL A 577 -8.41 -18.44 8.78
CA VAL A 577 -8.84 -17.18 9.42
C VAL A 577 -7.71 -16.55 10.22
N PHE A 578 -7.56 -15.23 10.12
CA PHE A 578 -6.63 -14.45 10.93
C PHE A 578 -7.36 -13.68 12.01
N THR A 579 -6.79 -13.60 13.20
CA THR A 579 -7.32 -12.76 14.28
C THR A 579 -6.41 -11.57 14.59
N TYR A 580 -7.05 -10.48 14.98
CA TYR A 580 -6.39 -9.41 15.71
C TYR A 580 -7.11 -9.20 17.04
N PHE A 581 -6.35 -9.20 18.12
CA PHE A 581 -6.87 -9.22 19.47
C PHE A 581 -5.96 -8.42 20.41
N GLY A 582 -6.53 -7.50 21.18
CA GLY A 582 -5.89 -6.82 22.30
C GLY A 582 -6.85 -5.86 22.99
N CYS A 583 -6.32 -4.89 23.72
CA CYS A 583 -7.08 -3.75 24.28
C CYS A 583 -6.32 -2.44 24.06
N GLY A 584 -7.02 -1.31 24.16
CA GLY A 584 -6.48 0.02 23.87
C GLY A 584 -6.53 0.42 22.38
N ARG A 585 -6.28 1.71 22.11
CA ARG A 585 -6.20 2.33 20.77
C ARG A 585 -4.98 1.87 19.98
N ASN A 586 -5.02 0.61 19.58
CA ASN A 586 -4.01 -0.03 18.75
C ASN A 586 -4.20 0.41 17.30
N SER A 587 -3.17 1.00 16.68
CA SER A 587 -3.22 1.48 15.30
C SER A 587 -2.30 0.68 14.38
N THR A 588 -2.77 0.41 13.17
CA THR A 588 -1.93 -0.04 12.06
C THR A 588 -1.42 1.16 11.25
N SER A 589 -0.25 1.03 10.62
CA SER A 589 0.24 1.99 9.63
C SER A 589 -0.62 1.95 8.36
N VAL A 590 -0.56 2.99 7.52
CA VAL A 590 -1.20 2.96 6.21
C VAL A 590 -0.52 1.90 5.33
N HIS A 591 -1.30 0.95 4.81
CA HIS A 591 -0.85 -0.16 3.98
C HIS A 591 -2.00 -0.72 3.13
N TYR A 592 -1.72 -1.55 2.14
CA TYR A 592 -2.74 -2.35 1.45
C TYR A 592 -2.40 -3.84 1.53
N ASP A 593 -3.41 -4.70 1.33
CA ASP A 593 -3.21 -6.14 1.15
C ASP A 593 -3.54 -6.53 -0.30
N CYS A 594 -2.87 -7.55 -0.84
CA CYS A 594 -3.16 -8.11 -2.16
C CYS A 594 -4.26 -9.19 -2.17
N HIS A 595 -5.10 -9.24 -1.13
CA HIS A 595 -6.13 -10.26 -0.93
C HIS A 595 -7.49 -9.59 -0.74
N GLU A 596 -8.55 -10.28 -1.16
CA GLU A 596 -9.91 -9.88 -0.81
C GLU A 596 -10.12 -10.19 0.67
N ASN A 597 -10.54 -9.19 1.45
CA ASN A 597 -10.61 -9.30 2.90
C ASN A 597 -12.04 -9.13 3.39
N LEU A 598 -12.59 -10.18 4.00
CA LEU A 598 -13.78 -10.06 4.84
C LEU A 598 -13.33 -9.88 6.28
N MET A 599 -13.60 -8.71 6.86
CA MET A 599 -13.29 -8.38 8.24
C MET A 599 -14.58 -8.35 9.08
N VAL A 600 -14.69 -9.23 10.06
CA VAL A 600 -15.78 -9.25 11.05
C VAL A 600 -15.26 -8.73 12.38
N CYS A 601 -15.95 -7.75 12.95
CA CYS A 601 -15.66 -7.30 14.31
C CYS A 601 -16.50 -8.06 15.32
N LEU A 602 -15.87 -8.68 16.32
CA LEU A 602 -16.56 -9.45 17.37
C LEU A 602 -16.66 -8.68 18.68
N CYS A 603 -15.70 -7.79 18.94
CA CYS A 603 -15.61 -7.04 20.19
C CYS A 603 -14.91 -5.70 19.96
N GLY A 604 -15.37 -4.67 20.67
CA GLY A 604 -14.88 -3.30 20.53
C GLY A 604 -15.42 -2.60 19.28
N GLN A 605 -14.79 -1.49 18.93
CA GLN A 605 -15.06 -0.76 17.68
C GLN A 605 -13.77 -0.58 16.89
N LYS A 606 -13.92 -0.50 15.57
CA LYS A 606 -12.81 -0.26 14.64
C LYS A 606 -13.11 0.99 13.83
N ARG A 607 -12.23 1.99 13.95
CA ARG A 607 -12.18 3.12 13.03
C ARG A 607 -11.20 2.79 11.91
N LEU A 608 -11.59 2.99 10.66
CA LEU A 608 -10.71 2.81 9.51
C LEU A 608 -10.71 4.05 8.64
N TRP A 609 -9.56 4.38 8.08
CA TRP A 609 -9.45 5.25 6.92
C TRP A 609 -9.05 4.39 5.74
N LEU A 610 -9.81 4.47 4.65
CA LEU A 610 -9.57 3.77 3.39
C LEU A 610 -9.18 4.78 2.32
N TYR A 611 -8.17 4.46 1.52
CA TYR A 611 -7.83 5.20 0.30
C TYR A 611 -7.93 4.26 -0.90
N ALA A 612 -8.43 4.78 -2.01
CA ALA A 612 -8.60 4.00 -3.21
C ALA A 612 -7.23 3.57 -3.78
N PRO A 613 -7.15 2.50 -4.59
CA PRO A 613 -5.89 2.08 -5.22
C PRO A 613 -5.15 3.24 -5.93
N GLY A 614 -5.89 4.08 -6.66
CA GLY A 614 -5.36 5.26 -7.34
C GLY A 614 -4.75 6.34 -6.44
N ASP A 615 -5.08 6.35 -5.14
CA ASP A 615 -4.47 7.26 -4.16
C ASP A 615 -3.04 6.86 -3.80
N ALA A 616 -2.50 5.77 -4.34
CA ALA A 616 -1.08 5.41 -4.23
C ALA A 616 -0.15 6.60 -4.53
N ARG A 617 -0.53 7.49 -5.45
CA ARG A 617 0.20 8.73 -5.79
C ARG A 617 0.27 9.77 -4.68
N TYR A 618 -0.64 9.71 -3.71
CA TYR A 618 -0.75 10.66 -2.60
C TYR A 618 -0.29 10.10 -1.25
N VAL A 619 -0.20 8.77 -1.14
CA VAL A 619 0.12 8.09 0.13
C VAL A 619 1.57 7.61 0.22
N TYR A 620 2.47 8.04 -0.65
CA TYR A 620 3.93 7.80 -0.55
C TYR A 620 4.32 6.33 -0.24
N PRO A 621 4.11 5.41 -1.20
CA PRO A 621 4.49 4.00 -1.10
C PRO A 621 5.98 3.85 -0.86
N ILE A 622 6.36 2.88 -0.02
CA ILE A 622 7.75 2.53 0.27
C ILE A 622 7.98 1.06 -0.04
N SER A 623 9.11 0.74 -0.67
CA SER A 623 9.47 -0.66 -0.89
C SER A 623 10.10 -1.25 0.38
N LYS A 624 9.74 -2.49 0.70
CA LYS A 624 10.46 -3.30 1.70
C LYS A 624 11.33 -4.32 0.99
N ASP A 625 12.65 -4.20 1.20
CA ASP A 625 13.59 -5.26 0.85
C ASP A 625 13.37 -6.48 1.78
N ARG A 626 12.46 -7.36 1.37
CA ARG A 626 12.23 -8.68 2.01
C ARG A 626 12.62 -9.79 1.05
N GLY A 627 13.85 -9.75 0.56
CA GLY A 627 14.54 -10.93 0.06
C GLY A 627 13.76 -11.81 -0.93
N SER A 628 12.88 -11.27 -1.77
CA SER A 628 12.58 -11.84 -3.09
C SER A 628 11.50 -11.11 -3.87
N SER A 629 10.79 -10.16 -3.27
CA SER A 629 9.77 -9.37 -3.95
C SER A 629 9.87 -7.90 -3.56
N THR A 630 9.63 -7.04 -4.53
CA THR A 630 9.46 -5.60 -4.35
C THR A 630 8.07 -5.33 -3.82
N ASP A 631 7.97 -5.20 -2.49
CA ASP A 631 6.71 -5.01 -1.78
C ASP A 631 6.49 -3.53 -1.48
N PHE A 632 5.63 -2.88 -2.28
CA PHE A 632 5.19 -1.48 -2.10
C PHE A 632 3.90 -1.37 -1.25
N SER A 633 3.52 -2.43 -0.52
CA SER A 633 2.28 -2.46 0.28
C SER A 633 2.19 -1.47 1.42
N ARG A 634 3.23 -0.67 1.68
CA ARG A 634 3.32 0.20 2.85
C ARG A 634 3.50 1.64 2.45
N SER A 635 3.01 2.51 3.30
CA SER A 635 3.16 3.95 3.17
C SER A 635 4.10 4.52 4.24
N SER A 636 4.74 5.63 3.91
CA SER A 636 5.54 6.42 4.85
C SER A 636 4.73 7.50 5.61
N ILE A 637 3.45 7.70 5.27
CA ILE A 637 2.61 8.71 5.93
C ILE A 637 2.11 8.21 7.30
N LEU A 638 1.82 9.16 8.19
CA LEU A 638 1.23 8.86 9.48
C LEU A 638 -0.26 8.47 9.31
N PRO A 639 -0.73 7.39 9.95
CA PRO A 639 -2.13 7.01 9.90
C PRO A 639 -3.01 8.06 10.59
N PHE A 640 -4.24 8.25 10.11
CA PHE A 640 -5.24 9.14 10.71
C PHE A 640 -4.70 10.56 10.99
N ARG A 641 -4.04 11.13 9.98
CA ARG A 641 -3.58 12.51 9.96
C ARG A 641 -3.89 13.14 8.63
N ARG A 642 -4.63 14.25 8.65
CA ARG A 642 -4.82 15.07 7.46
C ARG A 642 -3.60 15.95 7.23
N PHE A 643 -3.38 16.39 5.99
CA PHE A 643 -2.23 17.23 5.64
C PHE A 643 -2.07 18.46 6.55
N GLY A 644 -3.16 19.16 6.85
CA GLY A 644 -3.15 20.34 7.73
C GLY A 644 -2.81 20.05 9.20
N GLU A 645 -2.84 18.79 9.63
CA GLU A 645 -2.50 18.36 11.00
C GLU A 645 -1.02 17.96 11.13
N LEU A 646 -0.28 17.92 10.02
CA LEU A 646 1.13 17.55 10.00
C LEU A 646 2.02 18.71 10.44
N SER A 647 3.21 18.38 10.94
CA SER A 647 4.24 19.38 11.22
C SER A 647 4.70 20.06 9.91
N PRO A 648 5.18 21.32 9.93
CA PRO A 648 5.68 21.98 8.71
C PRO A 648 6.76 21.18 7.97
N LYS A 649 7.60 20.46 8.72
CA LYS A 649 8.61 19.55 8.17
C LYS A 649 7.98 18.38 7.42
N ASP A 650 6.91 17.79 7.96
CA ASP A 650 6.21 16.67 7.34
C ASP A 650 5.33 17.13 6.18
N GLN A 651 4.74 18.33 6.25
CA GLN A 651 4.03 18.94 5.11
C GLN A 651 4.97 19.15 3.92
N ALA A 652 6.18 19.65 4.16
CA ALA A 652 7.20 19.80 3.13
C ALA A 652 7.69 18.45 2.57
N ARG A 653 7.64 17.38 3.40
CA ARG A 653 8.03 16.02 3.00
C ARG A 653 6.92 15.30 2.23
N TYR A 654 5.67 15.55 2.56
CA TYR A 654 4.49 14.87 2.02
C TYR A 654 3.47 15.84 1.39
N PRO A 655 3.88 16.73 0.46
CA PRO A 655 2.99 17.77 -0.10
C PRO A 655 1.76 17.20 -0.82
N LEU A 656 1.88 16.07 -1.50
CA LEU A 656 0.80 15.46 -2.29
C LEU A 656 -0.32 14.87 -1.41
N LEU A 657 -0.06 14.66 -0.12
CA LEU A 657 -1.06 14.16 0.81
C LEU A 657 -2.24 15.14 1.00
N SER A 658 -2.08 16.42 0.64
CA SER A 658 -3.18 17.39 0.64
C SER A 658 -4.30 17.03 -0.34
N ALA A 659 -4.01 16.24 -1.36
CA ALA A 659 -4.98 15.78 -2.36
C ALA A 659 -5.62 14.44 -2.00
N ALA A 660 -5.12 13.73 -0.98
CA ALA A 660 -5.72 12.47 -0.54
C ALA A 660 -7.01 12.74 0.26
N ALA A 661 -8.08 12.04 -0.10
CA ALA A 661 -9.36 12.11 0.59
C ALA A 661 -9.74 10.71 1.13
N PRO A 662 -9.33 10.36 2.35
CA PRO A 662 -9.67 9.05 2.92
C PRO A 662 -11.16 8.92 3.18
N LEU A 663 -11.73 7.76 2.87
CA LEU A 663 -13.05 7.34 3.32
C LEU A 663 -12.95 6.86 4.77
N GLU A 664 -13.67 7.50 5.68
CA GLU A 664 -13.70 7.12 7.08
C GLU A 664 -14.90 6.20 7.38
N ILE A 665 -14.64 5.09 8.05
CA ILE A 665 -15.68 4.13 8.46
C ILE A 665 -15.50 3.67 9.91
N GLN A 666 -16.62 3.28 10.51
CA GLN A 666 -16.67 2.60 11.80
C GLN A 666 -17.35 1.24 11.66
N VAL A 667 -16.71 0.21 12.20
CA VAL A 667 -17.19 -1.18 12.22
C VAL A 667 -17.29 -1.62 13.67
N GLY A 668 -18.49 -2.04 14.09
CA GLY A 668 -18.79 -2.48 15.45
C GLY A 668 -19.04 -3.99 15.55
N PRO A 669 -19.34 -4.50 16.75
CA PRO A 669 -19.57 -5.93 16.96
C PRO A 669 -20.70 -6.48 16.08
N GLY A 670 -20.42 -7.57 15.37
CA GLY A 670 -21.32 -8.22 14.42
C GLY A 670 -21.27 -7.67 12.99
N ASP A 671 -20.65 -6.52 12.77
CA ASP A 671 -20.54 -5.94 11.43
C ASP A 671 -19.48 -6.66 10.60
N LEU A 672 -19.79 -6.82 9.31
CA LEU A 672 -18.88 -7.27 8.26
C LEU A 672 -18.41 -6.09 7.44
N LEU A 673 -17.11 -5.97 7.20
CA LEU A 673 -16.53 -5.12 6.17
C LEU A 673 -15.96 -6.00 5.07
N TYR A 674 -16.43 -5.82 3.83
CA TYR A 674 -15.66 -6.21 2.67
C TYR A 674 -14.64 -5.11 2.35
N LEU A 675 -13.37 -5.44 2.51
CA LEU A 675 -12.23 -4.61 2.16
C LEU A 675 -11.57 -5.20 0.90
N PRO A 676 -11.70 -4.55 -0.27
CA PRO A 676 -11.19 -5.09 -1.52
C PRO A 676 -9.66 -5.13 -1.55
N ALA A 677 -9.12 -6.05 -2.33
CA ALA A 677 -7.68 -6.10 -2.59
C ALA A 677 -7.16 -4.74 -3.10
N CYS A 678 -5.94 -4.38 -2.68
CA CYS A 678 -5.22 -3.15 -3.04
C CYS A 678 -5.80 -1.84 -2.51
N TRP A 679 -6.86 -1.85 -1.69
CA TRP A 679 -7.28 -0.66 -0.97
C TRP A 679 -6.32 -0.34 0.18
N TRP A 680 -5.79 0.87 0.17
CA TRP A 680 -4.97 1.36 1.25
C TRP A 680 -5.84 1.58 2.48
N HIS A 681 -5.35 1.19 3.64
CA HIS A 681 -6.10 1.32 4.86
C HIS A 681 -5.19 1.47 6.08
N CYS A 682 -5.73 2.15 7.09
CA CYS A 682 -5.23 2.08 8.46
C CYS A 682 -6.41 1.87 9.40
N VAL A 683 -6.16 1.17 10.50
CA VAL A 683 -7.20 0.68 11.43
C VAL A 683 -6.80 1.05 12.84
N GLU A 684 -7.74 1.62 13.58
CA GLU A 684 -7.61 1.96 15.00
C GLU A 684 -8.71 1.26 15.79
N GLY A 685 -8.37 0.64 16.92
CA GLY A 685 -9.34 0.07 17.85
C GLY A 685 -9.88 1.06 18.87
N SER A 686 -10.98 0.70 19.54
CA SER A 686 -11.49 1.41 20.72
C SER A 686 -10.55 1.28 21.93
N ASP A 687 -10.81 2.03 23.00
CA ASP A 687 -10.02 1.97 24.24
C ASP A 687 -10.12 0.61 24.95
N ASP A 688 -11.27 -0.05 24.86
CA ASP A 688 -11.52 -1.33 25.53
C ASP A 688 -10.97 -2.54 24.75
N ARG A 689 -11.48 -3.73 25.08
CA ARG A 689 -11.23 -4.96 24.34
C ARG A 689 -11.55 -4.80 22.86
N ASN A 690 -10.72 -5.41 22.03
CA ASN A 690 -10.85 -5.37 20.60
C ASN A 690 -10.55 -6.75 20.00
N ILE A 691 -11.51 -7.34 19.29
CA ILE A 691 -11.35 -8.63 18.59
C ILE A 691 -11.94 -8.52 17.19
N ILE A 692 -11.12 -8.81 16.18
CA ILE A 692 -11.57 -8.96 14.79
C ILE A 692 -11.09 -10.29 14.21
N LEU A 693 -11.86 -10.80 13.25
CA LEU A 693 -11.51 -11.94 12.42
C LEU A 693 -11.48 -11.50 10.96
N ASN A 694 -10.44 -11.91 10.24
CA ASN A 694 -10.24 -11.63 8.83
C ASN A 694 -10.17 -12.92 8.03
N TRP A 695 -10.93 -12.99 6.95
CA TRP A 695 -10.82 -14.02 5.93
C TRP A 695 -10.17 -13.40 4.70
N TRP A 696 -8.99 -13.89 4.35
CA TRP A 696 -8.30 -13.49 3.14
C TRP A 696 -8.49 -14.52 2.05
N PHE A 697 -8.99 -14.05 0.91
CA PHE A 697 -9.19 -14.84 -0.30
C PHE A 697 -8.27 -14.34 -1.40
N ALA A 698 -7.90 -15.25 -2.30
CA ALA A 698 -7.36 -14.87 -3.59
C ALA A 698 -8.37 -14.01 -4.37
N LEU A 699 -7.89 -13.21 -5.31
CA LEU A 699 -8.75 -12.40 -6.16
C LEU A 699 -9.72 -13.30 -6.95
N HIS A 700 -10.95 -12.81 -7.12
CA HIS A 700 -11.93 -13.50 -7.95
C HIS A 700 -11.40 -13.61 -9.40
N PRO A 701 -11.51 -14.77 -10.08
CA PRO A 701 -10.95 -14.98 -11.42
C PRO A 701 -11.42 -13.95 -12.46
N ASP A 702 -12.65 -13.46 -12.32
CA ASP A 702 -13.22 -12.46 -13.24
C ASP A 702 -12.62 -11.05 -13.12
N LYS A 703 -11.91 -10.71 -12.03
CA LYS A 703 -11.29 -9.38 -11.90
C LYS A 703 -10.24 -9.14 -12.97
N LYS A 704 -9.34 -10.10 -13.16
CA LYS A 704 -8.36 -10.05 -14.26
C LYS A 704 -9.07 -10.02 -15.61
N ARG A 705 -10.07 -10.88 -15.82
CA ARG A 705 -10.82 -10.90 -17.10
C ARG A 705 -11.43 -9.54 -17.44
N ARG A 706 -12.07 -8.88 -16.46
CA ARG A 706 -12.66 -7.53 -16.64
C ARG A 706 -11.61 -6.46 -16.93
N ALA A 707 -10.52 -6.43 -16.15
CA ALA A 707 -9.44 -5.47 -16.37
C ALA A 707 -8.81 -5.57 -17.78
N PHE A 708 -8.71 -6.79 -18.34
CA PHE A 708 -8.25 -6.99 -19.72
C PHE A 708 -9.35 -6.83 -20.79
N GLN A 709 -10.63 -6.90 -20.41
CA GLN A 709 -11.75 -6.57 -21.30
C GLN A 709 -11.93 -5.06 -21.48
N GLU A 710 -11.50 -4.22 -20.52
CA GLU A 710 -11.39 -2.77 -20.71
C GLU A 710 -10.46 -2.40 -21.89
N ASP A 711 -9.55 -3.30 -22.31
CA ASP A 711 -8.58 -3.05 -23.39
C ASP A 711 -9.09 -3.33 -24.80
N SER A 712 -10.18 -4.11 -24.94
CA SER A 712 -10.77 -4.38 -26.25
C SER A 712 -11.65 -3.23 -26.74
N THR A 713 -11.66 -2.09 -26.01
CA THR A 713 -12.38 -0.87 -26.37
C THR A 713 -11.42 0.33 -26.40
N PRO A 714 -11.23 0.99 -27.57
CA PRO A 714 -10.83 2.37 -27.61
C PRO A 714 -12.05 3.23 -27.24
N GLY A 715 -12.10 3.75 -26.01
CA GLY A 715 -12.99 4.85 -25.65
C GLY A 715 -14.46 4.51 -25.35
N ALA A 716 -14.75 3.45 -24.60
CA ALA A 716 -16.10 3.24 -24.08
C ALA A 716 -16.37 4.11 -22.84
N PRO A 717 -17.42 4.96 -22.82
CA PRO A 717 -17.89 5.62 -21.61
C PRO A 717 -18.46 4.58 -20.63
N GLU A 718 -18.17 4.77 -19.34
CA GLU A 718 -18.83 4.05 -18.23
C GLU A 718 -20.36 4.12 -18.40
N HIS A 719 -21.04 2.97 -18.27
CA HIS A 719 -22.50 2.78 -18.30
C HIS A 719 -23.37 4.06 -18.36
N THR A 720 -23.79 4.46 -19.57
CA THR A 720 -24.89 5.39 -19.76
C THR A 720 -25.90 4.79 -20.72
N GLY A 721 -27.18 4.73 -20.33
CA GLY A 721 -28.27 4.32 -21.20
C GLY A 721 -28.47 5.28 -22.38
N GLY A 722 -27.73 5.04 -23.47
CA GLY A 722 -27.59 5.96 -24.58
C GLY A 722 -28.66 5.82 -25.66
N PHE A 723 -28.93 6.92 -26.35
CA PHE A 723 -29.83 7.00 -27.51
C PHE A 723 -29.02 7.22 -28.80
N TYR A 724 -29.18 6.36 -29.81
CA TYR A 724 -28.29 6.33 -30.99
C TYR A 724 -29.06 6.28 -32.32
N ILE A 725 -28.45 6.81 -33.40
CA ILE A 725 -28.99 6.77 -34.78
C ILE A 725 -27.96 6.21 -35.79
N CYS A 726 -28.38 5.29 -36.67
CA CYS A 726 -27.52 4.71 -37.70
C CYS A 726 -28.26 4.20 -38.96
N GLY A 727 -27.49 3.80 -39.99
CA GLY A 727 -27.96 2.95 -41.09
C GLY A 727 -27.93 1.46 -40.73
N VAL A 728 -28.46 0.60 -41.62
CA VAL A 728 -28.52 -0.86 -41.38
C VAL A 728 -27.13 -1.51 -41.31
N ASP A 729 -26.17 -1.00 -42.07
CA ASP A 729 -24.83 -1.57 -42.18
C ASP A 729 -24.07 -1.56 -40.85
N ALA A 730 -24.36 -0.57 -39.99
CA ALA A 730 -23.75 -0.44 -38.66
C ALA A 730 -24.19 -1.53 -37.67
N LEU A 731 -25.22 -2.33 -38.00
CA LEU A 731 -25.75 -3.37 -37.12
C LEU A 731 -25.03 -4.73 -37.26
N HIS A 732 -24.12 -4.87 -38.22
CA HIS A 732 -23.38 -6.12 -38.42
C HIS A 732 -22.32 -6.40 -37.36
N ASP A 733 -21.91 -5.39 -36.57
CA ASP A 733 -20.88 -5.52 -35.52
C ASP A 733 -21.53 -5.71 -34.14
N ASP A 734 -21.83 -6.97 -33.78
CA ASP A 734 -22.43 -7.34 -32.48
C ASP A 734 -21.56 -6.88 -31.31
N LYS A 735 -20.24 -7.03 -31.44
CA LYS A 735 -19.29 -6.66 -30.40
C LYS A 735 -19.37 -5.17 -30.13
N TYR A 736 -19.39 -4.34 -31.17
CA TYR A 736 -19.51 -2.90 -31.04
C TYR A 736 -20.88 -2.47 -30.47
N LEU A 737 -21.99 -3.10 -30.89
CA LEU A 737 -23.31 -2.84 -30.29
C LEU A 737 -23.37 -3.20 -28.80
N HIS A 738 -22.78 -4.34 -28.41
CA HIS A 738 -22.69 -4.73 -27.01
C HIS A 738 -21.75 -3.82 -26.21
N GLN A 739 -20.67 -3.32 -26.81
CA GLN A 739 -19.76 -2.33 -26.21
C GLN A 739 -20.45 -0.99 -25.94
N LEU A 740 -21.33 -0.55 -26.84
CA LEU A 740 -22.17 0.63 -26.64
C LEU A 740 -23.30 0.41 -25.60
N GLY A 741 -23.40 -0.79 -25.02
CA GLY A 741 -24.41 -1.13 -24.05
C GLY A 741 -25.81 -1.26 -24.65
N ILE A 742 -25.93 -1.42 -25.97
CA ILE A 742 -27.23 -1.53 -26.65
C ILE A 742 -27.96 -2.80 -26.20
N LYS A 743 -29.23 -2.62 -25.83
CA LYS A 743 -30.15 -3.71 -25.47
C LYS A 743 -31.38 -3.76 -26.38
N CYS A 744 -31.74 -2.61 -26.96
CA CYS A 744 -32.93 -2.48 -27.78
C CYS A 744 -32.59 -1.89 -29.15
N ILE A 745 -33.26 -2.37 -30.19
CA ILE A 745 -33.11 -1.88 -31.57
C ILE A 745 -34.49 -1.53 -32.12
N LEU A 746 -34.66 -0.29 -32.57
CA LEU A 746 -35.85 0.17 -33.28
C LEU A 746 -35.57 0.21 -34.78
N ASN A 747 -36.22 -0.67 -35.54
CA ASN A 747 -36.22 -0.66 -37.00
C ASN A 747 -37.39 0.18 -37.51
N ALA A 748 -37.08 1.35 -38.06
CA ALA A 748 -38.07 2.27 -38.62
C ALA A 748 -38.46 1.92 -40.08
N ALA A 749 -37.99 0.81 -40.64
CA ALA A 749 -38.27 0.37 -42.01
C ALA A 749 -38.91 -1.03 -42.05
N GLN A 750 -39.18 -1.55 -43.26
CA GLN A 750 -39.72 -2.91 -43.44
C GLN A 750 -38.77 -4.00 -42.92
N ASP A 751 -39.34 -5.09 -42.43
CA ASP A 751 -38.63 -6.28 -41.93
C ASP A 751 -37.73 -6.96 -42.99
N ARG A 752 -38.10 -6.84 -44.27
CA ARG A 752 -37.34 -7.36 -45.43
C ARG A 752 -35.89 -6.89 -45.49
N LEU A 753 -35.53 -5.79 -44.82
CA LEU A 753 -34.14 -5.35 -44.67
C LEU A 753 -33.25 -6.38 -43.96
N TYR A 754 -33.83 -7.21 -43.09
CA TYR A 754 -33.12 -8.31 -42.42
C TYR A 754 -33.02 -9.58 -43.27
N SER A 755 -33.71 -9.63 -44.42
CA SER A 755 -33.80 -10.79 -45.31
C SER A 755 -32.90 -10.68 -46.55
N LEU A 756 -32.23 -9.55 -46.75
CA LEU A 756 -31.32 -9.34 -47.88
C LEU A 756 -29.99 -10.08 -47.63
N GLN A 757 -29.53 -10.87 -48.60
CA GLN A 757 -28.22 -11.55 -48.51
C GLN A 757 -27.09 -10.52 -48.39
N PRO A 758 -26.04 -10.81 -47.60
CA PRO A 758 -24.90 -9.90 -47.46
C PRO A 758 -24.29 -9.61 -48.84
N HIS A 759 -24.12 -8.33 -49.15
CA HIS A 759 -23.35 -7.90 -50.30
C HIS A 759 -21.93 -8.46 -50.20
N HIS A 760 -21.43 -9.06 -51.28
CA HIS A 760 -20.21 -9.84 -51.36
C HIS A 760 -19.01 -9.19 -50.63
N GLY A 761 -18.49 -9.85 -49.59
CA GLY A 761 -17.09 -9.63 -49.16
C GLY A 761 -16.71 -9.63 -47.68
N ARG A 762 -17.60 -9.85 -46.70
CA ARG A 762 -17.18 -9.95 -45.28
C ARG A 762 -17.83 -11.14 -44.56
N GLN A 763 -17.01 -11.99 -43.96
CA GLN A 763 -17.40 -13.19 -43.20
C GLN A 763 -17.46 -12.99 -41.68
N GLU A 764 -17.24 -11.76 -41.17
CA GLU A 764 -17.27 -11.47 -39.72
C GLU A 764 -18.36 -10.44 -39.42
N GLY A 765 -19.41 -10.88 -38.72
CA GLY A 765 -20.54 -10.06 -38.27
C GLY A 765 -21.80 -10.89 -38.07
N ILE A 766 -22.79 -10.36 -37.35
CA ILE A 766 -24.10 -11.00 -37.21
C ILE A 766 -24.88 -10.96 -38.52
N GLU A 767 -25.51 -12.07 -38.89
CA GLU A 767 -26.59 -12.05 -39.87
C GLU A 767 -27.73 -11.21 -39.29
N LEU A 768 -28.22 -10.21 -40.02
CA LEU A 768 -29.29 -9.32 -39.55
C LEU A 768 -30.55 -10.10 -39.11
N ALA A 769 -30.80 -11.26 -39.72
CA ALA A 769 -31.87 -12.18 -39.34
C ALA A 769 -31.77 -12.70 -37.89
N LYS A 770 -30.57 -12.68 -37.28
CA LYS A 770 -30.31 -13.11 -35.89
C LYS A 770 -30.41 -11.97 -34.87
N LEU A 771 -30.57 -10.71 -35.30
CA LEU A 771 -30.71 -9.58 -34.39
C LEU A 771 -31.85 -9.74 -33.36
N PRO A 772 -33.04 -10.25 -33.74
CA PRO A 772 -34.13 -10.48 -32.78
C PRO A 772 -33.83 -11.55 -31.71
N GLU A 773 -32.82 -12.39 -31.92
CA GLU A 773 -32.37 -13.38 -30.92
C GLU A 773 -31.43 -12.76 -29.88
N LEU A 774 -30.77 -11.65 -30.22
CA LEU A 774 -29.72 -11.02 -29.41
C LEU A 774 -30.16 -9.70 -28.75
N PHE A 775 -31.11 -9.00 -29.37
CA PHE A 775 -31.61 -7.71 -28.92
C PHE A 775 -33.14 -7.70 -28.87
N GLU A 776 -33.71 -6.86 -28.03
CA GLU A 776 -35.14 -6.55 -28.11
C GLU A 776 -35.38 -5.66 -29.33
N VAL A 777 -35.98 -6.22 -30.38
CA VAL A 777 -36.19 -5.51 -31.65
C VAL A 777 -37.65 -5.10 -31.81
N LYS A 778 -37.92 -3.82 -32.08
CA LYS A 778 -39.24 -3.32 -32.50
C LYS A 778 -39.19 -2.89 -33.95
N ILE A 779 -40.07 -3.44 -34.77
CA ILE A 779 -40.19 -3.10 -36.20
C ILE A 779 -41.44 -2.24 -36.37
N VAL A 780 -41.24 -1.02 -36.89
CA VAL A 780 -42.34 -0.10 -37.24
C VAL A 780 -42.91 -0.44 -38.61
N GLY A 781 -42.06 -0.87 -39.56
CA GLY A 781 -42.51 -1.31 -40.88
C GLY A 781 -42.93 -0.18 -41.82
N ALA A 782 -42.28 0.99 -41.76
CA ALA A 782 -42.67 2.14 -42.57
C ALA A 782 -41.94 2.23 -43.93
N ASP A 783 -42.70 2.64 -44.95
CA ASP A 783 -42.20 2.96 -46.28
C ASP A 783 -41.62 4.36 -46.35
N ASP A 784 -40.57 4.56 -47.15
CA ASP A 784 -39.95 5.87 -47.36
C ASP A 784 -40.63 6.65 -48.49
N CYS A 785 -41.95 6.83 -48.41
CA CYS A 785 -42.72 7.63 -49.35
C CYS A 785 -43.50 8.72 -48.61
N GLU A 786 -43.84 9.78 -49.34
CA GLU A 786 -44.53 10.95 -48.76
C GLU A 786 -45.96 10.63 -48.28
N ASP A 787 -46.55 9.55 -48.80
CA ASP A 787 -47.88 9.07 -48.44
C ASP A 787 -47.88 8.14 -47.22
N CYS A 788 -46.71 7.66 -46.76
CA CYS A 788 -46.62 6.78 -45.61
C CYS A 788 -46.92 7.55 -44.32
N ASN A 789 -47.90 7.07 -43.55
CA ASN A 789 -48.28 7.68 -42.27
C ASN A 789 -47.48 7.09 -41.11
N LEU A 790 -46.29 7.64 -40.84
CA LEU A 790 -45.46 7.25 -39.68
C LEU A 790 -46.00 7.82 -38.35
N SER A 791 -46.80 8.88 -38.39
CA SER A 791 -47.29 9.58 -37.20
C SER A 791 -48.13 8.71 -36.27
N MET A 792 -48.83 7.71 -36.83
CA MET A 792 -49.59 6.74 -36.04
C MET A 792 -48.71 5.90 -35.10
N HIS A 793 -47.39 5.87 -35.33
CA HIS A 793 -46.42 5.12 -34.54
C HIS A 793 -45.57 6.00 -33.62
N PHE A 794 -45.75 7.33 -33.60
CA PHE A 794 -44.86 8.21 -32.83
C PHE A 794 -44.86 7.91 -31.32
N GLN A 795 -46.02 7.64 -30.74
CA GLN A 795 -46.11 7.26 -29.32
C GLN A 795 -45.40 5.93 -29.05
N ASP A 796 -45.67 4.92 -29.89
CA ASP A 796 -45.05 3.60 -29.82
C ASP A 796 -43.53 3.63 -29.96
N ILE A 797 -43.03 4.50 -30.81
CA ILE A 797 -41.60 4.77 -31.03
C ILE A 797 -41.01 5.42 -29.78
N ALA A 798 -41.66 6.47 -29.28
CA ALA A 798 -41.15 7.24 -28.16
C ALA A 798 -41.08 6.40 -26.87
N ASP A 799 -42.10 5.58 -26.61
CA ASP A 799 -42.13 4.71 -25.44
C ASP A 799 -41.08 3.58 -25.54
N PHE A 800 -40.85 3.05 -26.74
CA PHE A 800 -39.81 2.04 -26.95
C PHE A 800 -38.40 2.61 -26.75
N ILE A 801 -38.13 3.81 -27.26
CA ILE A 801 -36.85 4.49 -27.05
C ILE A 801 -36.64 4.73 -25.54
N GLU A 802 -37.63 5.28 -24.85
CA GLU A 802 -37.54 5.55 -23.40
C GLU A 802 -37.29 4.27 -22.59
N ALA A 803 -38.05 3.20 -22.88
CA ALA A 803 -37.87 1.91 -22.22
C ALA A 803 -36.50 1.28 -22.53
N GLY A 804 -36.01 1.42 -23.76
CA GLY A 804 -34.70 0.94 -24.17
C GLY A 804 -33.56 1.67 -23.46
N ARG A 805 -33.65 3.00 -23.34
CA ARG A 805 -32.71 3.83 -22.57
C ARG A 805 -32.65 3.44 -21.09
N ALA A 806 -33.78 3.01 -20.52
CA ALA A 806 -33.82 2.55 -19.12
C ALA A 806 -33.18 1.16 -18.93
N LYS A 807 -33.21 0.29 -19.95
CA LYS A 807 -32.61 -1.05 -19.92
C LYS A 807 -31.12 -1.06 -20.26
N GLY A 808 -30.63 0.00 -20.91
CA GLY A 808 -29.30 0.12 -21.48
C GLY A 808 -29.33 1.14 -22.61
N GLY A 809 -28.72 0.83 -23.75
CA GLY A 809 -28.79 1.68 -24.93
C GLY A 809 -29.87 1.26 -25.92
N VAL A 810 -30.39 2.22 -26.68
CA VAL A 810 -31.30 1.99 -27.81
C VAL A 810 -30.75 2.57 -29.11
N VAL A 811 -30.73 1.75 -30.15
CA VAL A 811 -30.36 2.18 -31.51
C VAL A 811 -31.63 2.33 -32.34
N VAL A 812 -31.75 3.45 -33.03
CA VAL A 812 -32.79 3.70 -34.05
C VAL A 812 -32.15 3.66 -35.43
N HIS A 813 -32.64 2.76 -36.28
CA HIS A 813 -32.12 2.60 -37.63
C HIS A 813 -33.23 2.49 -38.68
N CYS A 814 -32.86 2.70 -39.95
CA CYS A 814 -33.64 2.31 -41.12
C CYS A 814 -32.67 1.75 -42.16
N ALA A 815 -32.92 1.95 -43.47
CA ALA A 815 -31.95 1.57 -44.50
C ALA A 815 -30.64 2.38 -44.37
N ALA A 816 -30.72 3.71 -44.48
CA ALA A 816 -29.55 4.60 -44.48
C ALA A 816 -29.47 5.54 -43.27
N GLY A 817 -30.40 5.44 -42.30
CA GLY A 817 -30.45 6.38 -41.18
C GLY A 817 -30.75 7.84 -41.57
N VAL A 818 -31.35 8.08 -42.74
CA VAL A 818 -31.55 9.42 -43.32
C VAL A 818 -32.94 10.00 -43.06
N SER A 819 -34.00 9.26 -43.43
CA SER A 819 -35.39 9.77 -43.44
C SER A 819 -36.25 9.16 -42.32
N ARG A 820 -36.53 7.86 -42.36
CA ARG A 820 -37.37 7.18 -41.34
C ARG A 820 -36.78 7.23 -39.93
N ALA A 821 -35.51 6.81 -39.76
CA ALA A 821 -34.86 6.80 -38.45
C ALA A 821 -34.74 8.21 -37.85
N SER A 822 -34.40 9.20 -38.66
CA SER A 822 -34.29 10.59 -38.21
C SER A 822 -35.65 11.17 -37.82
N THR A 823 -36.71 10.84 -38.56
CA THR A 823 -38.10 11.20 -38.20
C THR A 823 -38.50 10.59 -36.86
N SER A 824 -38.23 9.30 -36.65
CA SER A 824 -38.49 8.62 -35.36
C SER A 824 -37.74 9.27 -34.20
N CYS A 825 -36.47 9.64 -34.40
CA CYS A 825 -35.69 10.32 -33.38
C CYS A 825 -36.21 11.74 -33.09
N MET A 826 -36.62 12.49 -34.12
CA MET A 826 -37.20 13.84 -33.94
C MET A 826 -38.51 13.77 -33.16
N ALA A 827 -39.39 12.81 -33.50
CA ALA A 827 -40.63 12.60 -32.78
C ALA A 827 -40.39 12.31 -31.28
N TYR A 828 -39.42 11.46 -30.96
CA TYR A 828 -39.03 11.21 -29.56
C TYR A 828 -38.57 12.49 -28.84
N LEU A 829 -37.65 13.26 -29.45
CA LEU A 829 -37.15 14.51 -28.87
C LEU A 829 -38.27 15.54 -28.64
N MET A 830 -39.28 15.58 -29.51
CA MET A 830 -40.43 16.47 -29.37
C MET A 830 -41.37 15.99 -28.26
N MET A 831 -41.68 14.70 -28.20
CA MET A 831 -42.67 14.13 -27.27
C MET A 831 -42.14 13.96 -25.84
N LYS A 832 -40.89 13.52 -25.69
CA LYS A 832 -40.30 13.18 -24.38
C LYS A 832 -39.33 14.23 -23.87
N GLU A 833 -38.62 14.92 -24.76
CA GLU A 833 -37.71 16.01 -24.38
C GLU A 833 -38.28 17.42 -24.67
N HIS A 834 -39.50 17.53 -25.20
CA HIS A 834 -40.20 18.80 -25.42
C HIS A 834 -39.40 19.82 -26.26
N TRP A 835 -38.68 19.35 -27.27
CA TRP A 835 -38.04 20.23 -28.25
C TRP A 835 -39.01 20.64 -29.35
N LYS A 836 -38.88 21.86 -29.86
CA LYS A 836 -39.50 22.24 -31.14
C LYS A 836 -38.92 21.42 -32.30
N LEU A 837 -39.67 21.25 -33.38
CA LEU A 837 -39.27 20.47 -34.55
C LEU A 837 -37.92 20.94 -35.10
N GLU A 838 -37.75 22.26 -35.26
CA GLU A 838 -36.49 22.85 -35.72
C GLU A 838 -35.30 22.48 -34.81
N ALA A 839 -35.51 22.49 -33.49
CA ALA A 839 -34.50 22.16 -32.49
C ALA A 839 -34.15 20.66 -32.52
N ALA A 840 -35.17 19.80 -32.59
CA ALA A 840 -35.01 18.36 -32.70
C ALA A 840 -34.24 17.96 -33.96
N HIS A 841 -34.60 18.56 -35.11
CA HIS A 841 -33.90 18.33 -36.38
C HIS A 841 -32.43 18.71 -36.29
N ARG A 842 -32.11 19.89 -35.74
CA ARG A 842 -30.73 20.38 -35.61
C ARG A 842 -29.88 19.53 -34.67
N LYS A 843 -30.46 19.05 -33.56
CA LYS A 843 -29.79 18.11 -32.65
C LYS A 843 -29.39 16.82 -33.35
N ILE A 844 -30.30 16.24 -34.13
CA ILE A 844 -30.05 15.00 -34.85
C ILE A 844 -29.08 15.23 -36.03
N HIS A 845 -29.19 16.36 -36.72
CA HIS A 845 -28.29 16.73 -37.81
C HIS A 845 -26.85 16.97 -37.32
N ALA A 846 -26.65 17.54 -36.13
CA ALA A 846 -25.32 17.72 -35.54
C ALA A 846 -24.61 16.38 -35.28
N VAL A 847 -25.38 15.34 -34.98
CA VAL A 847 -24.89 13.97 -34.73
C VAL A 847 -24.73 13.22 -36.06
N ARG A 848 -25.71 13.30 -36.96
CA ARG A 848 -25.71 12.69 -38.29
C ARG A 848 -26.11 13.72 -39.36
N ASN A 849 -25.12 14.33 -40.00
CA ASN A 849 -25.28 15.45 -40.95
C ASN A 849 -25.95 15.11 -42.29
N ILE A 850 -26.30 13.85 -42.54
CA ILE A 850 -27.02 13.42 -43.75
C ILE A 850 -28.52 13.26 -43.54
N VAL A 851 -29.03 13.54 -42.33
CA VAL A 851 -30.45 13.37 -42.02
C VAL A 851 -31.31 14.32 -42.86
N CYS A 852 -32.36 13.75 -43.46
CA CYS A 852 -33.25 14.44 -44.37
C CYS A 852 -34.57 13.66 -44.42
N PRO A 853 -35.51 13.91 -43.48
CA PRO A 853 -36.86 13.39 -43.58
C PRO A 853 -37.50 13.74 -44.92
N ASN A 854 -38.28 12.82 -45.51
CA ASN A 854 -39.06 13.15 -46.70
C ASN A 854 -40.15 14.20 -46.37
N SER A 855 -40.74 14.81 -47.40
CA SER A 855 -41.65 15.94 -47.20
C SER A 855 -42.96 15.54 -46.48
N GLY A 856 -43.41 14.30 -46.64
CA GLY A 856 -44.56 13.73 -45.93
C GLY A 856 -44.31 13.55 -44.44
N PHE A 857 -43.16 13.00 -44.06
CA PHE A 857 -42.73 12.87 -42.67
C PHE A 857 -42.48 14.20 -42.00
N TRP A 858 -41.90 15.17 -42.72
CA TRP A 858 -41.73 16.52 -42.22
C TRP A 858 -43.08 17.18 -41.90
N ARG A 859 -44.08 16.99 -42.78
CA ARG A 859 -45.47 17.43 -42.54
C ARG A 859 -46.04 16.82 -41.26
N GLN A 860 -45.87 15.51 -41.09
CA GLN A 860 -46.32 14.79 -39.90
C GLN A 860 -45.65 15.26 -38.61
N LEU A 861 -44.35 15.56 -38.63
CA LEU A 861 -43.65 16.13 -37.47
C LEU A 861 -44.16 17.55 -37.13
N ARG A 862 -44.45 18.37 -38.15
CA ARG A 862 -45.04 19.69 -37.92
C ARG A 862 -46.45 19.58 -37.33
N ASP A 863 -47.24 18.62 -37.81
CA ASP A 863 -48.58 18.37 -37.27
C ASP A 863 -48.50 17.83 -35.82
N LEU A 864 -47.44 17.06 -35.48
CA LEU A 864 -47.12 16.66 -34.11
C LEU A 864 -46.78 17.87 -33.23
N GLU A 865 -45.93 18.80 -33.70
CA GLU A 865 -45.60 20.04 -32.98
C GLU A 865 -46.86 20.81 -32.60
N ALA A 866 -47.74 21.06 -33.58
CA ALA A 866 -49.01 21.75 -33.39
C ALA A 866 -49.95 20.99 -32.42
N SER A 867 -49.98 19.65 -32.50
CA SER A 867 -50.78 18.81 -31.60
C SER A 867 -50.28 18.87 -30.16
N LEU A 868 -48.96 18.81 -29.93
CA LEU A 868 -48.37 18.92 -28.59
C LEU A 868 -48.63 20.30 -27.98
N GLU A 869 -48.49 21.37 -28.75
CA GLU A 869 -48.83 22.73 -28.31
C GLU A 869 -50.33 22.88 -27.99
N ALA A 870 -51.21 22.29 -28.80
CA ALA A 870 -52.66 22.28 -28.55
C ALA A 870 -53.04 21.48 -27.28
N GLN A 871 -52.23 20.48 -26.91
CA GLN A 871 -52.37 19.73 -25.65
C GLN A 871 -51.79 20.47 -24.43
N GLY A 872 -51.24 21.68 -24.63
CA GLY A 872 -50.66 22.50 -23.57
C GLY A 872 -49.21 22.15 -23.22
N ILE A 873 -48.53 21.35 -24.03
CA ILE A 873 -47.11 21.03 -23.84
C ILE A 873 -46.27 22.21 -24.35
N VAL A 874 -45.47 22.80 -23.47
CA VAL A 874 -44.59 23.93 -23.83
C VAL A 874 -43.31 23.40 -24.48
N LEU A 875 -43.20 23.58 -25.80
CA LEU A 875 -42.03 23.16 -26.57
C LEU A 875 -40.93 24.22 -26.59
N ARG A 876 -39.70 23.79 -26.39
CA ARG A 876 -38.50 24.64 -26.27
C ARG A 876 -37.92 24.98 -27.65
N PRO A 877 -37.81 26.27 -28.03
CA PRO A 877 -37.04 26.67 -29.21
C PRO A 877 -35.53 26.56 -28.94
N LEU A 878 -34.72 26.71 -29.99
CA LEU A 878 -33.28 26.96 -29.82
C LEU A 878 -33.04 28.39 -29.31
N PRO A 879 -31.97 28.64 -28.54
CA PRO A 879 -31.53 29.98 -28.18
C PRO A 879 -31.39 30.91 -29.40
N GLU A 880 -31.75 32.19 -29.27
CA GLU A 880 -31.75 33.19 -30.37
C GLU A 880 -30.37 33.44 -30.98
N ASP A 881 -29.29 33.06 -30.30
CA ASP A 881 -27.89 33.18 -30.69
C ASP A 881 -27.33 31.92 -31.40
N TRP A 882 -28.18 30.93 -31.67
CA TRP A 882 -27.79 29.71 -32.37
C TRP A 882 -27.61 29.96 -33.87
N VAL A 883 -26.41 29.67 -34.40
CA VAL A 883 -26.09 29.78 -35.84
C VAL A 883 -25.97 28.38 -36.45
N PRO A 884 -26.67 28.06 -37.55
CA PRO A 884 -26.56 26.76 -38.21
C PRO A 884 -25.18 26.55 -38.83
N PRO A 885 -24.62 25.32 -38.79
CA PRO A 885 -23.55 24.97 -39.71
C PRO A 885 -24.06 25.12 -41.15
N PRO A 886 -23.21 25.56 -42.10
CA PRO A 886 -23.63 25.85 -43.46
C PRO A 886 -24.30 24.63 -44.08
N GLN A 887 -25.51 24.80 -44.59
CA GLN A 887 -26.13 23.77 -45.42
C GLN A 887 -25.34 23.65 -46.73
N PRO A 888 -25.10 22.45 -47.26
CA PRO A 888 -24.81 22.32 -48.68
C PRO A 888 -26.00 22.90 -49.45
N THR A 889 -25.73 23.96 -50.21
CA THR A 889 -26.74 24.63 -51.02
C THR A 889 -27.36 23.63 -51.99
N ARG A 890 -28.65 23.35 -51.86
CA ARG A 890 -29.44 22.88 -53.02
C ARG A 890 -29.67 24.08 -53.92
N LYS A 891 -28.86 24.19 -54.98
CA LYS A 891 -29.36 24.70 -56.26
C LYS A 891 -29.34 23.54 -57.23
N GLY A 892 -30.51 23.17 -57.71
CA GLY A 892 -30.64 22.19 -58.77
C GLY A 892 -29.89 22.67 -60.00
N GLU A 893 -29.06 21.80 -60.53
CA GLU A 893 -28.70 21.69 -61.94
C GLU A 893 -27.99 20.34 -62.07
N GLU A 894 -28.39 19.58 -63.07
CA GLU A 894 -27.67 18.41 -63.52
C GLU A 894 -26.21 18.78 -63.82
N GLU A 895 -25.33 17.79 -63.68
CA GLU A 895 -23.94 17.73 -64.14
C GLU A 895 -22.79 18.15 -63.20
N LYS A 896 -21.99 17.10 -62.91
CA LYS A 896 -20.52 17.07 -62.74
C LYS A 896 -19.97 17.33 -61.34
N PHE A 897 -20.13 16.33 -60.48
CA PHE A 897 -18.96 15.57 -60.04
C PHE A 897 -19.18 14.10 -60.42
N GLY A 898 -18.25 13.55 -61.20
CA GLY A 898 -18.32 12.19 -61.75
C GLY A 898 -18.11 11.10 -60.69
N ALA A 899 -18.98 11.05 -59.69
CA ALA A 899 -19.02 9.98 -58.72
C ALA A 899 -20.02 8.91 -59.17
N THR A 900 -19.55 7.69 -59.38
CA THR A 900 -20.42 6.55 -59.67
C THR A 900 -21.37 6.29 -58.49
N ALA A 901 -22.46 5.54 -58.70
CA ALA A 901 -23.32 5.09 -57.61
C ALA A 901 -22.53 4.35 -56.51
N ASP A 902 -21.39 3.73 -56.89
CA ASP A 902 -20.44 3.08 -55.98
C ASP A 902 -19.63 4.07 -55.14
N GLU A 903 -19.29 5.26 -55.65
CA GLU A 903 -18.61 6.31 -54.88
C GLU A 903 -19.54 7.01 -53.89
N THR A 904 -20.81 7.22 -54.28
CA THR A 904 -21.84 7.74 -53.37
C THR A 904 -22.14 6.72 -52.27
N ARG A 905 -22.25 5.43 -52.62
CA ARG A 905 -22.27 4.34 -51.64
C ARG A 905 -21.03 4.41 -50.76
N ALA A 906 -19.81 4.46 -51.30
CA ALA A 906 -18.54 4.48 -50.54
C ALA A 906 -18.48 5.61 -49.50
N SER A 907 -19.02 6.79 -49.82
CA SER A 907 -19.13 7.92 -48.90
C SER A 907 -20.11 7.67 -47.74
N LEU A 908 -21.24 7.00 -48.00
CA LEU A 908 -22.19 6.54 -46.98
C LEU A 908 -21.58 5.42 -46.12
N TRP A 909 -20.85 4.47 -46.73
CA TRP A 909 -20.13 3.41 -46.02
C TRP A 909 -19.05 3.95 -45.06
N GLY A 910 -18.43 5.09 -45.38
CA GLY A 910 -17.48 5.77 -44.50
C GLY A 910 -18.12 6.42 -43.27
N LEU A 911 -19.38 6.87 -43.39
CA LEU A 911 -20.16 7.49 -42.31
C LEU A 911 -20.83 6.47 -41.38
N ASP A 912 -21.04 5.23 -41.84
CA ASP A 912 -21.66 4.13 -41.10
C ASP A 912 -20.67 3.21 -40.36
N ARG A 913 -19.40 3.62 -40.25
CA ARG A 913 -18.41 2.92 -39.42
C ARG A 913 -18.63 3.07 -37.90
N ASP A 914 -19.45 4.03 -37.47
CA ASP A 914 -19.72 4.30 -36.05
C ASP A 914 -21.22 4.57 -35.79
N VAL A 915 -21.78 3.92 -34.77
CA VAL A 915 -23.13 4.19 -34.25
C VAL A 915 -23.05 5.47 -33.43
N LYS A 916 -23.74 6.52 -33.86
CA LYS A 916 -23.55 7.85 -33.29
C LYS A 916 -24.51 8.11 -32.14
N SER A 917 -23.94 8.41 -30.97
CA SER A 917 -24.73 8.81 -29.80
C SER A 917 -25.36 10.17 -30.04
N VAL A 918 -26.67 10.25 -29.83
CA VAL A 918 -27.40 11.51 -29.79
C VAL A 918 -27.09 12.28 -28.50
N ASP A 919 -26.53 11.60 -27.49
CA ASP A 919 -26.18 12.17 -26.18
C ASP A 919 -24.77 12.83 -26.15
N SER A 920 -23.91 12.64 -27.16
CA SER A 920 -22.48 13.04 -27.13
C SER A 920 -22.16 14.47 -27.62
N PHE A 921 -22.86 15.49 -27.12
CA PHE A 921 -22.54 16.91 -27.41
C PHE A 921 -21.18 17.31 -26.77
N LEU A 922 -20.05 17.16 -27.48
CA LEU A 922 -18.66 17.37 -26.99
C LEU A 922 -18.18 18.83 -27.03
N THR A 923 -17.33 19.25 -26.09
CA THR A 923 -16.75 20.60 -25.83
C THR A 923 -15.53 20.94 -26.74
N GLN A 924 -15.32 22.20 -27.15
CA GLN A 924 -14.11 22.72 -27.84
C GLN A 924 -13.18 23.47 -26.86
N HIS A 925 -11.89 23.65 -27.15
CA HIS A 925 -10.96 24.39 -26.27
C HIS A 925 -10.27 25.53 -27.02
N LEU A 926 -10.26 26.74 -26.45
CA LEU A 926 -9.60 27.91 -27.03
C LEU A 926 -8.70 28.60 -26.00
N THR A 927 -7.74 29.38 -26.50
CA THR A 927 -6.83 30.17 -25.68
C THR A 927 -7.03 31.66 -25.87
N ALA A 928 -6.75 32.46 -24.84
CA ALA A 928 -6.87 33.91 -24.92
C ALA A 928 -5.79 34.62 -24.10
N LYS A 929 -5.22 35.67 -24.67
CA LYS A 929 -4.31 36.60 -24.03
C LYS A 929 -5.08 37.86 -23.63
N VAL A 930 -5.09 38.18 -22.34
CA VAL A 930 -5.89 39.24 -21.73
C VAL A 930 -4.98 40.31 -21.13
N THR A 931 -5.17 41.55 -21.54
CA THR A 931 -4.41 42.72 -21.06
C THR A 931 -5.28 43.53 -20.08
N PRO A 932 -4.81 43.82 -18.85
CA PRO A 932 -5.51 44.65 -17.87
C PRO A 932 -5.67 46.11 -18.29
N LYS A 933 -6.69 46.82 -17.75
CA LYS A 933 -6.76 48.29 -17.82
C LYS A 933 -5.67 48.95 -16.97
N ALA A 934 -5.21 50.11 -17.43
CA ALA A 934 -4.17 50.90 -16.75
C ALA A 934 -4.52 51.12 -15.27
N GLY A 935 -3.60 50.73 -14.37
CA GLY A 935 -3.76 50.84 -12.92
C GLY A 935 -4.47 49.66 -12.24
N ILE A 936 -4.93 48.65 -12.97
CA ILE A 936 -5.51 47.42 -12.41
C ILE A 936 -4.49 46.29 -12.42
N LYS A 937 -4.29 45.62 -11.28
CA LYS A 937 -3.38 44.47 -11.15
C LYS A 937 -3.98 43.21 -11.79
N THR A 938 -3.12 42.37 -12.37
CA THR A 938 -3.46 41.07 -12.98
C THR A 938 -4.27 40.16 -12.06
N ASP A 939 -3.97 40.13 -10.75
CA ASP A 939 -4.71 39.33 -9.76
C ASP A 939 -6.19 39.73 -9.64
N VAL A 940 -6.51 41.01 -9.84
CA VAL A 940 -7.89 41.52 -9.80
C VAL A 940 -8.62 41.11 -11.06
N VAL A 941 -7.96 41.19 -12.22
CA VAL A 941 -8.51 40.72 -13.50
C VAL A 941 -8.78 39.22 -13.45
N ALA A 942 -7.83 38.42 -12.95
CA ALA A 942 -8.00 36.96 -12.81
C ALA A 942 -9.24 36.61 -11.97
N LYS A 943 -9.43 37.27 -10.83
CA LYS A 943 -10.63 37.10 -9.98
C LYS A 943 -11.92 37.53 -10.67
N ASP A 944 -11.89 38.53 -11.53
CA ASP A 944 -13.06 38.94 -12.31
C ASP A 944 -13.37 37.96 -13.45
N LEU A 945 -12.33 37.38 -14.06
CA LEU A 945 -12.47 36.33 -15.07
C LEU A 945 -13.00 35.02 -14.48
N GLU A 946 -12.59 34.63 -13.27
CA GLU A 946 -13.13 33.45 -12.59
C GLU A 946 -14.65 33.52 -12.37
N LYS A 947 -15.20 34.73 -12.23
CA LYS A 947 -16.65 34.95 -12.11
C LYS A 947 -17.40 34.67 -13.42
N LEU A 948 -16.71 34.56 -14.55
CA LEU A 948 -17.29 34.20 -15.86
C LEU A 948 -17.43 32.69 -16.08
N ASN A 949 -17.02 31.84 -15.13
CA ASN A 949 -17.31 30.40 -15.19
C ASN A 949 -18.82 30.17 -15.16
N ALA A 950 -19.41 29.96 -16.33
CA ALA A 950 -20.84 29.77 -16.55
C ALA A 950 -21.06 28.58 -17.50
N ALA A 951 -22.30 28.12 -17.67
CA ALA A 951 -22.66 26.87 -18.35
C ALA A 951 -22.11 26.69 -19.80
N CYS A 952 -21.60 27.74 -20.43
CA CYS A 952 -21.10 27.74 -21.81
C CYS A 952 -19.56 27.80 -21.92
N MET A 953 -18.85 28.03 -20.81
CA MET A 953 -17.39 28.15 -20.75
C MET A 953 -16.86 27.79 -19.37
N LYS A 954 -15.85 26.92 -19.33
CA LYS A 954 -15.05 26.61 -18.15
C LYS A 954 -13.60 27.05 -18.40
N ILE A 955 -13.10 27.96 -17.57
CA ILE A 955 -11.69 28.34 -17.57
C ILE A 955 -10.89 27.18 -16.97
N GLU A 956 -9.99 26.61 -17.76
CA GLU A 956 -9.15 25.47 -17.39
C GLU A 956 -7.82 25.93 -16.79
N SER A 957 -7.27 27.03 -17.29
CA SER A 957 -6.08 27.67 -16.74
C SER A 957 -6.06 29.17 -16.99
N CYS A 958 -5.43 29.93 -16.08
CA CYS A 958 -5.13 31.35 -16.24
C CYS A 958 -3.75 31.62 -15.62
N THR A 959 -2.75 31.91 -16.45
CA THR A 959 -1.36 32.12 -16.05
C THR A 959 -0.91 33.54 -16.36
N GLN A 960 -0.17 34.18 -15.44
CA GLN A 960 0.37 35.51 -15.69
C GLN A 960 1.68 35.42 -16.47
N GLU A 961 1.74 36.16 -17.58
CA GLU A 961 2.95 36.35 -18.38
C GLU A 961 3.23 37.84 -18.52
N ARG A 962 4.24 38.34 -17.78
CA ARG A 962 4.57 39.77 -17.72
C ARG A 962 3.35 40.61 -17.26
N GLU A 963 2.91 41.55 -18.09
CA GLU A 963 1.76 42.45 -17.85
C GLU A 963 0.45 41.93 -18.47
N VAL A 964 0.39 40.66 -18.91
CA VAL A 964 -0.81 40.03 -19.49
C VAL A 964 -1.14 38.69 -18.83
N LEU A 965 -2.39 38.23 -18.99
CA LEU A 965 -2.85 36.91 -18.56
C LEU A 965 -3.07 36.00 -19.78
N MET A 966 -2.54 34.79 -19.75
CA MET A 966 -2.83 33.73 -20.72
C MET A 966 -3.89 32.81 -20.15
N LEU A 967 -4.96 32.57 -20.89
CA LEU A 967 -6.13 31.81 -20.47
C LEU A 967 -6.35 30.64 -21.42
N ARG A 968 -6.69 29.46 -20.89
CA ARG A 968 -7.22 28.34 -21.66
C ARG A 968 -8.63 28.04 -21.15
N ALA A 969 -9.59 27.91 -22.05
CA ALA A 969 -10.99 27.65 -21.70
C ALA A 969 -11.59 26.51 -22.54
N ALA A 970 -12.32 25.62 -21.87
CA ALA A 970 -13.21 24.64 -22.48
C ALA A 970 -14.58 25.28 -22.72
N LEU A 971 -15.09 25.22 -23.94
CA LEU A 971 -16.24 25.95 -24.45
C LEU A 971 -17.22 25.00 -25.13
N VAL A 972 -18.49 25.34 -25.16
CA VAL A 972 -19.42 24.66 -26.08
C VAL A 972 -18.97 24.87 -27.54
N PRO A 973 -19.13 23.91 -28.47
CA PRO A 973 -18.62 23.98 -29.85
C PRO A 973 -19.03 25.18 -30.70
N SER A 974 -20.04 25.94 -30.27
CA SER A 974 -20.53 27.13 -30.98
C SER A 974 -19.74 28.41 -30.66
N MET A 975 -18.90 28.42 -29.63
CA MET A 975 -18.14 29.61 -29.18
C MET A 975 -16.86 29.83 -30.00
N THR A 976 -16.82 30.81 -30.91
CA THR A 976 -15.59 31.09 -31.69
C THR A 976 -14.54 31.85 -30.88
N SER A 977 -13.30 31.92 -31.38
CA SER A 977 -12.24 32.77 -30.78
C SER A 977 -12.66 34.24 -30.71
N ALA A 978 -13.38 34.73 -31.72
CA ALA A 978 -13.99 36.06 -31.69
C ALA A 978 -15.07 36.22 -30.59
N GLY A 979 -15.90 35.20 -30.37
CA GLY A 979 -16.90 35.17 -29.31
C GLY A 979 -16.28 35.17 -27.90
N LEU A 980 -15.24 34.36 -27.71
CA LEU A 980 -14.43 34.36 -26.50
C LEU A 980 -13.81 35.74 -26.25
N CYS A 981 -13.23 36.36 -27.28
CA CYS A 981 -12.63 37.68 -27.19
C CYS A 981 -13.64 38.77 -26.82
N ALA A 982 -14.83 38.74 -27.41
CA ALA A 982 -15.89 39.68 -27.10
C ALA A 982 -16.43 39.52 -25.67
N LEU A 983 -16.52 38.29 -25.16
CA LEU A 983 -16.97 38.02 -23.79
C LEU A 983 -15.94 38.52 -22.77
N LEU A 984 -14.67 38.15 -22.94
CA LEU A 984 -13.59 38.57 -22.07
C LEU A 984 -13.38 40.10 -22.12
N GLY A 985 -13.58 40.72 -23.29
CA GLY A 985 -13.47 42.17 -23.49
C GLY A 985 -14.57 42.99 -22.80
N LYS A 986 -15.68 42.37 -22.39
CA LYS A 986 -16.76 43.04 -21.62
C LYS A 986 -16.47 43.12 -20.12
N VAL A 987 -15.44 42.43 -19.64
CA VAL A 987 -15.06 42.45 -18.23
C VAL A 987 -14.50 43.85 -17.90
N PRO A 988 -15.06 44.55 -16.90
CA PRO A 988 -14.71 45.95 -16.65
C PRO A 988 -13.22 46.20 -16.42
N SER A 989 -12.50 45.20 -15.89
CA SER A 989 -11.08 45.24 -15.56
C SER A 989 -10.14 44.90 -16.73
N VAL A 990 -10.68 44.48 -17.89
CA VAL A 990 -9.94 44.10 -19.11
C VAL A 990 -9.86 45.27 -20.11
N ALA A 991 -8.68 45.49 -20.71
CA ALA A 991 -8.44 46.51 -21.73
C ALA A 991 -8.40 45.93 -23.16
N HIS A 992 -7.75 44.79 -23.34
CA HIS A 992 -7.58 44.16 -24.65
C HIS A 992 -7.58 42.64 -24.51
N VAL A 993 -8.13 41.92 -25.50
CA VAL A 993 -8.10 40.45 -25.58
C VAL A 993 -7.70 40.02 -26.98
N GLU A 994 -6.78 39.06 -27.09
CA GLU A 994 -6.47 38.31 -28.32
C GLU A 994 -6.76 36.84 -28.07
N CYS A 995 -7.42 36.15 -29.01
CA CYS A 995 -7.84 34.76 -28.82
C CYS A 995 -7.33 33.92 -29.98
N GLU A 996 -6.81 32.74 -29.64
CA GLU A 996 -6.29 31.72 -30.56
C GLU A 996 -7.07 30.42 -30.40
#